data_AF-A0A936U2D7-F1
#
_entry.id   AF-A0A936U2D7-F1
#
_cell.length_a   1.000
_cell.length_b   1.000
_cell.length_c   1.000
_cell.angle_alpha   90.00
_cell.angle_beta   90.00
_cell.angle_gamma   90.00
#
_symmetry.space_group_name_H-M   'P 1'
#
loop_
_entity.id
_entity.type
_entity.pdbx_description
1 polymer ?
#
loop_
_entity_poly.entity_id
_entity_poly.type
_entity_poly.pdbx_seq_one_letter_code
_entity_poly.pdbx_strand_id
1 'polypeptide(L)'
;MKNRLLTSLFLVPALLLSLQLVAQENNLLRGSEMCAKSKQMRPAPSVTDLRSPNSPRHKFDVLNYELDLDIFHCYSSPYPRNFSGTCLISFKVDSTLNTIELDADNTSLQIISVGTDGTSFNHDDNILTVNLDGTYHAGDTAFVSVRYNHLNVIDYAFNVGNGFVFTDCEPEGARKWFPCYDKPSDKATLNLRAKVPLNVKLGSNGSLADSVVIADSLWYTWVSIDPISTYLMVMTSRVNYNLDIVYWHNPDNPSDSIPMRFYYNPNENPASMEQMIIPLTDFYYSLFGDHPFEKNGFASLNPQFQWGGMENQTLTSLCQGCWYSSLIAHEFAHQWFGDMITCATWADLWLNEGFATYIEALWTGEVSGQQAYINELEGNAAYYLSANPGWPISDPDWATNPPGNDVLFNYAITYMKGSCVLYMYRYVVGDELFFSSLYDYANDTENFRYQTATIPDFIDKMNLSTGQDLNWFFEEWLYQPNHPVYDNSYSFENMGGGSWNVHFYTEQVQTASDFFRMPVELRISFSDASDTIVQVMNDINGQGFTFHFDKQPVSLTFDPRNQIILKQATTVVSAENQSISETILYQPEPNPAANVSVVRFSLAKAGDVKLVLRDLTGKQIHVYEMRNLSAGQHRHSIDLSGLSNGTYIVTMESADVTMSVKMMVVK
;
A
#
# COMPACT_ATOMS: atom_id res chain seq x y z
N MET A 1 -7.16 -26.89 9.58
CA MET A 1 -5.99 -27.73 9.99
C MET A 1 -6.26 -28.41 11.34
N LYS A 2 -6.24 -29.75 11.40
CA LYS A 2 -6.32 -30.52 12.66
C LYS A 2 -4.98 -31.21 12.91
N ASN A 3 -4.55 -31.16 14.17
CA ASN A 3 -3.37 -31.80 14.78
C ASN A 3 -1.99 -31.22 14.45
N ARG A 4 -1.56 -30.23 15.25
CA ARG A 4 -0.19 -30.09 15.77
C ARG A 4 -0.22 -29.14 16.98
N LEU A 5 -0.58 -29.68 18.14
CA LEU A 5 -0.55 -29.01 19.44
C LEU A 5 0.27 -29.92 20.35
N LEU A 6 1.59 -29.71 20.40
CA LEU A 6 2.51 -30.18 21.46
C LEU A 6 3.96 -29.88 21.06
N THR A 7 4.42 -28.63 21.29
CA THR A 7 5.81 -28.29 21.67
C THR A 7 5.86 -26.82 22.09
N SER A 8 5.28 -26.51 23.24
CA SER A 8 5.40 -25.18 23.87
C SER A 8 6.03 -25.36 25.25
N LEU A 9 7.37 -25.47 25.33
CA LEU A 9 8.03 -25.39 26.64
C LEU A 9 9.48 -24.84 26.63
N PHE A 10 9.96 -24.23 25.53
CA PHE A 10 11.28 -23.58 25.50
C PHE A 10 11.31 -22.10 25.05
N LEU A 11 10.15 -21.48 24.78
CA LEU A 11 10.06 -20.09 24.27
C LEU A 11 9.93 -18.99 25.36
N VAL A 12 9.86 -19.37 26.63
CA VAL A 12 9.51 -18.43 27.72
C VAL A 12 10.59 -17.37 28.05
N PRO A 13 11.91 -17.61 27.90
CA PRO A 13 12.90 -16.57 28.22
C PRO A 13 12.98 -15.45 27.16
N ALA A 14 12.77 -15.78 25.88
CA ALA A 14 12.89 -14.83 24.78
C ALA A 14 11.72 -13.83 24.73
N LEU A 15 10.50 -14.29 25.04
CA LEU A 15 9.30 -13.45 25.09
C LEU A 15 9.31 -12.41 26.23
N LEU A 16 10.03 -12.67 27.33
CA LEU A 16 10.08 -11.76 28.48
C LEU A 16 11.00 -10.55 28.25
N LEU A 17 11.99 -10.68 27.37
CA LEU A 17 12.89 -9.59 26.99
C LEU A 17 12.28 -8.65 25.93
N SER A 18 11.49 -9.17 24.99
CA SER A 18 10.77 -8.34 24.01
C SER A 18 9.72 -7.43 24.67
N LEU A 19 9.02 -7.92 25.70
CA LEU A 19 8.04 -7.12 26.47
C LEU A 19 8.63 -5.88 27.16
N GLN A 20 9.91 -5.91 27.56
CA GLN A 20 10.56 -4.75 28.19
C GLN A 20 10.95 -3.66 27.18
N LEU A 21 11.24 -4.04 25.93
CA LEU A 21 11.63 -3.13 24.85
C LEU A 21 10.42 -2.32 24.35
N VAL A 22 9.26 -2.96 24.16
CA VAL A 22 8.02 -2.30 23.69
C VAL A 22 7.51 -1.26 24.71
N ALA A 23 7.64 -1.55 26.02
CA ALA A 23 7.15 -0.64 27.06
C ALA A 23 7.93 0.70 27.15
N GLN A 24 9.16 0.77 26.63
CA GLN A 24 9.95 2.01 26.59
C GLN A 24 9.66 2.90 25.36
N GLU A 25 8.97 2.39 24.33
CA GLU A 25 8.72 3.11 23.07
C GLU A 25 7.44 3.97 23.07
N ASN A 26 6.59 3.90 24.11
CA ASN A 26 5.29 4.59 24.19
C ASN A 26 5.33 6.15 24.12
N ASN A 27 6.52 6.77 24.00
CA ASN A 27 6.69 8.22 23.83
C ASN A 27 7.44 8.59 22.53
N LEU A 28 7.72 7.62 21.66
CA LEU A 28 8.42 7.83 20.38
C LEU A 28 7.41 7.69 19.22
N LEU A 29 7.70 8.37 18.12
CA LEU A 29 6.91 8.27 16.89
C LEU A 29 6.92 6.81 16.39
N ARG A 30 5.83 6.37 15.76
CA ARG A 30 5.73 5.04 15.13
C ARG A 30 6.73 4.88 13.99
N GLY A 31 7.07 3.64 13.61
CA GLY A 31 8.02 3.36 12.51
C GLY A 31 7.58 4.04 11.23
N SER A 32 6.36 3.71 10.80
CA SER A 32 5.65 4.36 9.69
C SER A 32 5.57 5.89 9.78
N GLU A 33 5.40 6.48 10.98
CA GLU A 33 5.36 7.95 11.14
C GLU A 33 6.71 8.60 10.86
N MET A 34 7.78 7.98 11.35
CA MET A 34 9.14 8.48 11.14
C MET A 34 9.55 8.35 9.66
N CYS A 35 9.08 7.30 8.98
CA CYS A 35 9.23 7.10 7.54
C CYS A 35 8.48 8.19 6.74
N ALA A 36 7.17 8.32 6.93
CA ALA A 36 6.32 9.20 6.11
C ALA A 36 6.66 10.69 6.21
N LYS A 37 7.05 11.19 7.40
CA LYS A 37 7.23 12.63 7.66
C LYS A 37 8.20 13.31 6.69
N SER A 38 9.27 12.63 6.29
CA SER A 38 10.23 13.24 5.37
C SER A 38 9.96 12.92 3.91
N LYS A 39 9.42 11.74 3.59
CA LYS A 39 9.09 11.41 2.21
C LYS A 39 8.15 12.48 1.61
N GLN A 40 7.24 13.04 2.43
CA GLN A 40 6.40 14.20 2.06
C GLN A 40 7.15 15.52 1.77
N MET A 41 8.35 15.71 2.32
CA MET A 41 9.18 16.90 2.14
C MET A 41 10.15 16.79 0.96
N ARG A 42 10.23 15.62 0.30
CA ARG A 42 11.12 15.41 -0.86
C ARG A 42 10.59 16.08 -2.13
N PRO A 43 11.45 16.37 -3.13
CA PRO A 43 11.00 16.85 -4.44
C PRO A 43 10.03 15.85 -5.10
N ALA A 44 8.94 16.36 -5.69
CA ALA A 44 7.95 15.55 -6.36
C ALA A 44 8.56 14.74 -7.52
N PRO A 45 7.98 13.56 -7.87
CA PRO A 45 8.45 12.78 -9.00
C PRO A 45 8.33 13.56 -10.32
N SER A 46 9.25 13.31 -11.24
CA SER A 46 9.24 13.87 -12.57
C SER A 46 8.09 13.32 -13.40
N VAL A 47 7.44 14.22 -14.14
CA VAL A 47 6.34 13.93 -15.07
C VAL A 47 6.88 13.46 -16.45
N THR A 48 8.20 13.31 -16.60
CA THR A 48 8.83 12.83 -17.83
C THR A 48 8.95 11.30 -17.83
N ASP A 49 8.54 10.68 -18.94
CA ASP A 49 8.42 9.24 -19.19
C ASP A 49 7.53 8.48 -18.20
N LEU A 50 6.26 8.44 -18.56
CA LEU A 50 5.14 8.04 -17.73
C LEU A 50 4.55 6.73 -18.21
N ARG A 51 4.37 5.79 -17.28
CA ARG A 51 3.78 4.49 -17.55
C ARG A 51 2.25 4.59 -17.46
N SER A 52 1.52 4.00 -18.39
CA SER A 52 0.16 3.53 -18.07
C SER A 52 0.28 2.16 -17.40
N PRO A 53 -0.64 1.72 -16.54
CA PRO A 53 -0.58 0.41 -15.88
C PRO A 53 -0.23 -0.77 -16.83
N ASN A 54 -0.56 -0.64 -18.13
CA ASN A 54 -0.32 -1.64 -19.19
C ASN A 54 0.73 -1.27 -20.26
N SER A 55 1.54 -0.21 -20.06
CA SER A 55 2.58 0.16 -21.03
C SER A 55 3.82 -0.74 -20.89
N PRO A 56 4.49 -1.13 -22.01
CA PRO A 56 5.84 -1.73 -21.93
C PRO A 56 6.81 -0.80 -21.17
N ARG A 57 7.77 -1.38 -20.42
CA ARG A 57 8.70 -0.70 -19.48
C ARG A 57 9.17 0.64 -20.05
N HIS A 58 9.76 0.58 -21.24
CA HIS A 58 10.07 1.67 -22.18
C HIS A 58 10.57 0.98 -23.47
N LYS A 59 11.37 1.64 -24.32
CA LYS A 59 11.90 1.00 -25.54
C LYS A 59 13.02 -0.02 -25.26
N PHE A 60 13.51 -0.09 -24.03
CA PHE A 60 14.54 -1.00 -23.57
C PHE A 60 14.24 -1.42 -22.11
N ASP A 61 15.06 -2.30 -21.56
CA ASP A 61 14.98 -2.82 -20.18
C ASP A 61 16.41 -2.89 -19.64
N VAL A 62 16.71 -2.18 -18.55
CA VAL A 62 18.07 -2.20 -18.00
C VAL A 62 18.29 -3.49 -17.23
N LEU A 63 19.30 -4.25 -17.64
CA LEU A 63 19.65 -5.52 -17.02
C LEU A 63 20.60 -5.32 -15.84
N ASN A 64 21.58 -4.42 -15.97
CA ASN A 64 22.63 -4.24 -14.99
C ASN A 64 23.26 -2.85 -15.05
N TYR A 65 23.56 -2.30 -13.87
CA TYR A 65 24.44 -1.15 -13.68
C TYR A 65 25.77 -1.59 -13.06
N GLU A 66 26.89 -1.25 -13.70
CA GLU A 66 28.22 -1.34 -13.09
C GLU A 66 28.75 0.06 -12.81
N LEU A 67 28.91 0.40 -11.53
CA LEU A 67 29.38 1.69 -11.06
C LEU A 67 30.82 1.57 -10.53
N ASP A 68 31.76 2.32 -11.10
CA ASP A 68 33.14 2.46 -10.59
C ASP A 68 33.36 3.92 -10.16
N LEU A 69 33.46 4.16 -8.85
CA LEU A 69 33.42 5.47 -8.22
C LEU A 69 34.70 5.79 -7.42
N ASP A 70 35.29 6.97 -7.64
CA ASP A 70 36.35 7.54 -6.78
C ASP A 70 35.77 8.58 -5.83
N ILE A 71 35.31 8.13 -4.66
CA ILE A 71 34.78 8.98 -3.58
C ILE A 71 35.81 9.22 -2.46
N PHE A 72 37.09 8.93 -2.70
CA PHE A 72 38.12 8.96 -1.67
C PHE A 72 38.23 10.34 -0.98
N HIS A 73 38.09 11.41 -1.77
CA HIS A 73 38.23 12.78 -1.28
C HIS A 73 37.03 13.27 -0.47
N CYS A 74 35.87 12.61 -0.55
CA CYS A 74 34.65 13.00 0.16
C CYS A 74 34.77 12.94 1.69
N TYR A 75 35.73 12.16 2.21
CA TYR A 75 35.92 11.97 3.66
C TYR A 75 36.87 12.97 4.31
N SER A 76 37.49 13.87 3.53
CA SER A 76 38.43 14.87 4.03
C SER A 76 37.79 16.26 4.08
N SER A 77 37.90 16.96 5.21
CA SER A 77 37.44 18.35 5.36
C SER A 77 38.00 19.22 4.21
N PRO A 78 37.18 20.01 3.48
CA PRO A 78 35.82 20.46 3.84
C PRO A 78 34.67 19.54 3.41
N TYR A 79 34.93 18.25 3.18
CA TYR A 79 33.98 17.22 2.75
C TYR A 79 33.35 17.55 1.37
N PRO A 80 34.18 17.58 0.32
CA PRO A 80 33.68 17.83 -1.03
C PRO A 80 32.70 16.73 -1.46
N ARG A 81 31.64 17.14 -2.17
CA ARG A 81 30.58 16.23 -2.68
C ARG A 81 30.87 15.70 -4.07
N ASN A 82 31.83 16.29 -4.79
CA ASN A 82 32.16 15.82 -6.13
C ASN A 82 32.98 14.52 -6.10
N PHE A 83 32.72 13.67 -7.09
CA PHE A 83 33.49 12.46 -7.39
C PHE A 83 33.50 12.22 -8.90
N SER A 84 34.43 11.39 -9.36
CA SER A 84 34.43 10.87 -10.73
C SER A 84 33.85 9.46 -10.76
N GLY A 85 33.00 9.17 -11.73
CA GLY A 85 32.33 7.89 -11.89
C GLY A 85 32.37 7.38 -13.33
N THR A 86 32.31 6.05 -13.48
CA THR A 86 31.94 5.38 -14.73
C THR A 86 30.74 4.48 -14.46
N CYS A 87 29.69 4.60 -15.26
CA CYS A 87 28.50 3.76 -15.22
C CYS A 87 28.46 2.94 -16.52
N LEU A 88 28.61 1.62 -16.45
CA LEU A 88 28.33 0.72 -17.58
C LEU A 88 26.92 0.17 -17.43
N ILE A 89 26.09 0.44 -18.43
CA ILE A 89 24.67 0.09 -18.47
C ILE A 89 24.52 -1.01 -19.50
N SER A 90 24.09 -2.18 -19.06
CA SER A 90 23.71 -3.29 -19.95
C SER A 90 22.20 -3.30 -20.08
N PHE A 91 21.66 -3.30 -21.30
CA PHE A 91 20.22 -3.28 -21.51
C PHE A 91 19.78 -4.17 -22.67
N LYS A 92 18.55 -4.65 -22.57
CA LYS A 92 17.85 -5.37 -23.63
C LYS A 92 16.92 -4.43 -24.36
N VAL A 93 16.86 -4.52 -25.68
CA VAL A 93 15.97 -3.71 -26.50
C VAL A 93 14.59 -4.36 -26.59
N ASP A 94 13.53 -3.60 -26.30
CA ASP A 94 12.14 -4.07 -26.36
C ASP A 94 11.42 -3.64 -27.64
N SER A 95 11.88 -2.54 -28.25
CA SER A 95 11.39 -2.07 -29.54
C SER A 95 12.52 -1.42 -30.34
N THR A 96 12.41 -1.44 -31.68
CA THR A 96 13.50 -0.96 -32.54
C THR A 96 13.91 0.47 -32.18
N LEU A 97 15.21 0.67 -31.93
CA LEU A 97 15.78 1.95 -31.51
C LEU A 97 17.19 2.14 -32.05
N ASN A 98 17.63 3.39 -32.07
CA ASN A 98 19.01 3.80 -32.36
C ASN A 98 19.49 4.87 -31.35
N THR A 99 18.66 5.19 -30.36
CA THR A 99 18.95 6.09 -29.26
C THR A 99 18.33 5.53 -27.98
N ILE A 100 18.95 5.82 -26.84
CA ILE A 100 18.37 5.63 -25.51
C ILE A 100 18.37 6.96 -24.76
N GLU A 101 17.43 7.12 -23.84
CA GLU A 101 17.31 8.27 -22.95
C GLU A 101 17.46 7.78 -21.51
N LEU A 102 18.32 8.45 -20.74
CA LEU A 102 18.59 8.16 -19.34
C LEU A 102 18.34 9.43 -18.53
N ASP A 103 17.73 9.30 -17.36
CA ASP A 103 17.68 10.37 -16.38
C ASP A 103 19.08 10.67 -15.84
N ALA A 104 19.48 11.93 -15.92
CA ALA A 104 20.75 12.43 -15.38
C ALA A 104 20.59 13.91 -15.03
N ASP A 105 20.53 14.25 -13.74
CA ASP A 105 20.30 15.64 -13.30
C ASP A 105 21.46 16.56 -13.72
N ASN A 106 21.16 17.62 -14.47
CA ASN A 106 22.17 18.57 -15.00
C ASN A 106 22.87 19.40 -13.91
N THR A 107 22.23 19.54 -12.75
CA THR A 107 22.77 20.30 -11.63
C THR A 107 23.70 19.46 -10.76
N SER A 108 23.51 18.14 -10.76
CA SER A 108 24.36 17.18 -10.06
C SER A 108 25.43 16.54 -10.92
N LEU A 109 25.14 16.23 -12.19
CA LEU A 109 26.01 15.41 -13.04
C LEU A 109 26.56 16.20 -14.23
N GLN A 110 27.85 16.05 -14.46
CA GLN A 110 28.52 16.48 -15.68
C GLN A 110 28.94 15.24 -16.49
N ILE A 111 28.30 15.02 -17.64
CA ILE A 111 28.64 13.93 -18.55
C ILE A 111 29.90 14.29 -19.34
N ILE A 112 30.91 13.42 -19.29
CA ILE A 112 32.23 13.65 -19.90
C ILE A 112 32.34 12.94 -21.25
N SER A 113 31.89 11.69 -21.32
CA SER A 113 31.93 10.89 -22.55
C SER A 113 31.00 9.69 -22.46
N VAL A 114 30.54 9.21 -23.61
CA VAL A 114 29.85 7.91 -23.74
C VAL A 114 30.68 6.94 -24.61
N GLY A 115 30.38 5.65 -24.47
CA GLY A 115 30.90 4.52 -25.25
C GLY A 115 31.19 3.36 -24.30
N THR A 116 30.70 2.14 -24.44
CA THR A 116 30.62 1.28 -25.65
C THR A 116 29.21 1.33 -26.23
N ASP A 117 28.98 0.84 -27.45
CA ASP A 117 27.80 0.97 -28.35
C ASP A 117 27.23 2.41 -28.59
N GLY A 118 27.41 3.36 -27.67
CA GLY A 118 27.11 4.77 -27.82
C GLY A 118 28.21 5.52 -28.58
N THR A 119 27.83 6.33 -29.57
CA THR A 119 28.77 7.09 -30.41
C THR A 119 28.81 8.58 -30.08
N SER A 120 27.70 9.13 -29.61
CA SER A 120 27.56 10.55 -29.28
C SER A 120 26.43 10.75 -28.28
N PHE A 121 26.48 11.83 -27.52
CA PHE A 121 25.44 12.15 -26.55
C PHE A 121 25.03 13.61 -26.61
N ASN A 122 23.81 13.87 -26.16
CA ASN A 122 23.31 15.18 -25.78
C ASN A 122 22.83 15.08 -24.33
N HIS A 123 23.05 16.13 -23.55
CA HIS A 123 22.61 16.20 -22.16
C HIS A 123 22.00 17.56 -21.91
N ASP A 124 20.68 17.60 -21.85
CA ASP A 124 19.86 18.79 -21.62
C ASP A 124 18.60 18.41 -20.84
N ASP A 125 18.02 19.37 -20.14
CA ASP A 125 16.77 19.21 -19.37
C ASP A 125 16.69 17.95 -18.49
N ASN A 126 17.81 17.59 -17.85
CA ASN A 126 18.00 16.41 -16.98
C ASN A 126 17.92 15.05 -17.69
N ILE A 127 18.00 15.02 -19.02
CA ILE A 127 17.96 13.81 -19.84
C ILE A 127 19.26 13.67 -20.63
N LEU A 128 19.92 12.53 -20.45
CA LEU A 128 21.06 12.10 -21.25
C LEU A 128 20.55 11.25 -22.43
N THR A 129 20.53 11.85 -23.62
CA THR A 129 20.25 11.13 -24.87
C THR A 129 21.56 10.55 -25.42
N VAL A 130 21.64 9.23 -25.54
CA VAL A 130 22.79 8.53 -26.13
C VAL A 130 22.40 7.99 -27.50
N ASN A 131 23.16 8.36 -28.54
CA ASN A 131 23.03 7.78 -29.87
C ASN A 131 23.85 6.50 -29.93
N LEU A 132 23.26 5.43 -30.43
CA LEU A 132 23.92 4.14 -30.61
C LEU A 132 24.63 4.06 -31.97
N ASP A 133 25.58 3.15 -32.08
CA ASP A 133 26.41 2.91 -33.27
C ASP A 133 25.67 2.21 -34.42
N GLY A 134 24.43 1.81 -34.17
CA GLY A 134 23.56 1.12 -35.11
C GLY A 134 22.09 1.21 -34.73
N THR A 135 21.26 0.55 -35.53
CA THR A 135 19.86 0.29 -35.18
C THR A 135 19.77 -1.09 -34.55
N TYR A 136 19.22 -1.14 -33.34
CA TYR A 136 18.99 -2.37 -32.60
C TYR A 136 17.51 -2.74 -32.67
N HIS A 137 17.22 -4.04 -32.66
CA HIS A 137 15.89 -4.60 -32.76
C HIS A 137 15.47 -5.26 -31.44
N ALA A 138 14.17 -5.54 -31.31
CA ALA A 138 13.63 -6.18 -30.12
C ALA A 138 14.32 -7.53 -29.87
N GLY A 139 14.82 -7.72 -28.64
CA GLY A 139 15.60 -8.88 -28.22
C GLY A 139 17.12 -8.70 -28.27
N ASP A 140 17.63 -7.69 -28.96
CA ASP A 140 19.07 -7.39 -28.96
C ASP A 140 19.53 -6.89 -27.58
N THR A 141 20.81 -7.10 -27.26
CA THR A 141 21.46 -6.55 -26.06
C THR A 141 22.53 -5.57 -26.49
N ALA A 142 22.64 -4.46 -25.76
CA ALA A 142 23.63 -3.42 -25.98
C ALA A 142 24.22 -2.93 -24.65
N PHE A 143 25.37 -2.28 -24.73
CA PHE A 143 26.12 -1.82 -23.56
C PHE A 143 26.53 -0.37 -23.74
N VAL A 144 26.08 0.54 -22.87
CA VAL A 144 26.49 1.95 -22.89
C VAL A 144 27.33 2.25 -21.66
N SER A 145 28.58 2.68 -21.85
CA SER A 145 29.36 3.26 -20.74
C SER A 145 29.26 4.77 -20.75
N VAL A 146 29.06 5.36 -19.57
CA VAL A 146 29.00 6.80 -19.36
C VAL A 146 30.06 7.16 -18.33
N ARG A 147 31.02 8.01 -18.74
CA ARG A 147 31.99 8.62 -17.80
C ARG A 147 31.44 9.98 -17.40
N TYR A 148 31.41 10.26 -16.11
CA TYR A 148 30.79 11.46 -15.57
C TYR A 148 31.51 11.94 -14.32
N ASN A 149 31.27 13.20 -13.96
CA ASN A 149 31.58 13.72 -12.63
C ASN A 149 30.27 14.04 -11.93
N HIS A 150 30.20 13.73 -10.64
CA HIS A 150 29.27 14.40 -9.74
C HIS A 150 29.84 15.77 -9.38
N LEU A 151 29.01 16.81 -9.40
CA LEU A 151 29.39 18.19 -9.12
C LEU A 151 29.38 18.44 -7.60
N ASN A 152 30.16 19.41 -7.13
CA ASN A 152 30.21 19.72 -5.70
C ASN A 152 28.97 20.54 -5.27
N VAL A 153 27.81 19.89 -5.26
CA VAL A 153 26.48 20.49 -5.01
C VAL A 153 25.74 19.77 -3.89
N ILE A 154 24.74 20.43 -3.31
CA ILE A 154 23.80 19.79 -2.37
C ILE A 154 22.57 19.40 -3.19
N ASP A 155 22.40 18.11 -3.44
CA ASP A 155 21.30 17.58 -4.26
C ASP A 155 20.32 16.69 -3.45
N TYR A 156 20.63 16.49 -2.17
CA TYR A 156 19.91 15.66 -1.20
C TYR A 156 19.89 14.15 -1.52
N ALA A 157 20.52 13.72 -2.61
CA ALA A 157 20.63 12.32 -2.98
C ALA A 157 22.02 11.76 -2.67
N PHE A 158 23.10 12.48 -3.00
CA PHE A 158 24.47 12.10 -2.65
C PHE A 158 24.95 12.95 -1.47
N ASN A 159 24.86 12.40 -0.27
CA ASN A 159 25.08 13.13 0.96
C ASN A 159 26.48 12.90 1.50
N VAL A 160 27.24 13.99 1.65
CA VAL A 160 28.58 13.98 2.25
C VAL A 160 28.63 14.94 3.43
N GLY A 161 29.25 14.50 4.53
CA GLY A 161 29.52 15.35 5.69
C GLY A 161 30.04 14.58 6.90
N ASN A 162 30.94 15.20 7.66
CA ASN A 162 31.48 14.66 8.92
C ASN A 162 32.04 13.22 8.79
N GLY A 163 32.71 12.92 7.68
CA GLY A 163 33.28 11.61 7.41
C GLY A 163 32.27 10.54 6.98
N PHE A 164 31.04 10.94 6.60
CA PHE A 164 30.05 10.08 5.96
C PHE A 164 29.96 10.36 4.45
N VAL A 165 29.65 9.30 3.71
CA VAL A 165 29.02 9.34 2.38
C VAL A 165 27.85 8.38 2.40
N PHE A 166 26.64 8.85 2.10
CA PHE A 166 25.47 7.99 1.95
C PHE A 166 24.55 8.47 0.80
N THR A 167 23.70 7.58 0.29
CA THR A 167 22.71 7.91 -0.75
C THR A 167 21.26 7.86 -0.21
N ASP A 168 20.38 8.73 -0.73
CA ASP A 168 18.93 8.74 -0.47
C ASP A 168 18.19 8.98 -1.79
N CYS A 169 17.56 7.93 -2.35
CA CYS A 169 17.18 7.91 -3.77
C CYS A 169 15.68 7.92 -4.02
N GLU A 170 14.82 7.81 -3.02
CA GLU A 170 13.38 7.81 -3.25
C GLU A 170 12.80 9.24 -3.25
N PRO A 171 11.86 9.59 -4.13
CA PRO A 171 11.32 8.74 -5.20
C PRO A 171 12.28 8.61 -6.40
N GLU A 172 12.93 9.70 -6.81
CA GLU A 172 13.72 9.75 -8.06
C GLU A 172 15.04 10.52 -7.86
N GLY A 173 15.79 10.11 -6.84
CA GLY A 173 17.10 10.65 -6.49
C GLY A 173 18.26 9.91 -7.13
N ALA A 174 18.06 8.73 -7.73
CA ALA A 174 19.16 7.96 -8.30
C ALA A 174 19.84 8.70 -9.46
N ARG A 175 19.04 9.39 -10.28
CA ARG A 175 19.48 10.26 -11.39
C ARG A 175 20.44 11.38 -10.99
N LYS A 176 20.58 11.67 -9.70
CA LYS A 176 21.48 12.70 -9.17
C LYS A 176 22.88 12.18 -8.83
N TRP A 177 23.08 10.87 -8.69
CA TRP A 177 24.40 10.30 -8.39
C TRP A 177 24.94 9.39 -9.50
N PHE A 178 24.09 8.87 -10.39
CA PHE A 178 24.53 8.23 -11.64
C PHE A 178 23.45 8.35 -12.74
N PRO A 179 23.81 8.30 -14.03
CA PRO A 179 22.84 8.21 -15.12
C PRO A 179 22.11 6.86 -15.11
N CYS A 180 20.78 6.87 -15.12
CA CYS A 180 19.95 5.67 -15.06
C CYS A 180 18.57 5.90 -15.65
N TYR A 181 17.78 4.84 -15.80
CA TYR A 181 16.34 4.98 -15.99
C TYR A 181 15.67 4.99 -14.61
N ASP A 182 15.36 6.17 -14.10
CA ASP A 182 15.10 6.36 -12.67
C ASP A 182 13.61 6.28 -12.36
N LYS A 183 13.06 5.07 -12.55
CA LYS A 183 11.66 4.70 -12.30
C LYS A 183 11.59 3.38 -11.54
N PRO A 184 10.61 3.19 -10.64
CA PRO A 184 10.52 1.98 -9.82
C PRO A 184 10.30 0.70 -10.66
N SER A 185 9.77 0.84 -11.88
CA SER A 185 9.46 -0.27 -12.80
C SER A 185 10.67 -0.90 -13.51
N ASP A 186 11.79 -0.20 -13.64
CA ASP A 186 12.98 -0.70 -14.34
C ASP A 186 13.98 -1.23 -13.31
N LYS A 187 13.82 -2.51 -12.95
CA LYS A 187 14.68 -3.18 -11.97
C LYS A 187 15.89 -3.77 -12.67
N ALA A 188 17.07 -3.50 -12.12
CA ALA A 188 18.35 -3.95 -12.68
C ALA A 188 19.26 -4.50 -11.57
N THR A 189 20.18 -5.41 -11.92
CA THR A 189 21.24 -5.82 -11.00
C THR A 189 22.26 -4.69 -10.79
N LEU A 190 23.05 -4.77 -9.72
CA LEU A 190 24.05 -3.75 -9.37
C LEU A 190 25.42 -4.37 -9.08
N ASN A 191 26.45 -3.85 -9.73
CA ASN A 191 27.85 -4.02 -9.34
C ASN A 191 28.41 -2.65 -8.92
N LEU A 192 28.63 -2.43 -7.63
CA LEU A 192 29.19 -1.19 -7.11
C LEU A 192 30.63 -1.39 -6.68
N ARG A 193 31.55 -0.67 -7.32
CA ARG A 193 32.95 -0.55 -6.93
C ARG A 193 33.26 0.87 -6.50
N ALA A 194 33.75 1.04 -5.27
CA ALA A 194 34.02 2.36 -4.71
C ALA A 194 35.37 2.44 -3.99
N LYS A 195 36.12 3.52 -4.24
CA LYS A 195 37.39 3.83 -3.58
C LYS A 195 37.18 4.76 -2.38
N VAL A 196 37.70 4.35 -1.22
CA VAL A 196 37.60 5.09 0.05
C VAL A 196 38.94 5.08 0.82
N PRO A 197 39.13 5.92 1.85
CA PRO A 197 40.27 5.82 2.77
C PRO A 197 40.28 4.52 3.60
N LEU A 198 41.46 4.09 4.06
CA LEU A 198 41.64 2.82 4.80
C LEU A 198 40.82 2.67 6.08
N ASN A 199 40.42 3.78 6.71
CA ASN A 199 39.63 3.79 7.94
C ASN A 199 38.12 3.93 7.70
N VAL A 200 37.66 3.78 6.45
CA VAL A 200 36.25 3.80 6.08
C VAL A 200 35.71 2.38 5.95
N LYS A 201 34.53 2.14 6.52
CA LYS A 201 33.69 0.99 6.16
C LYS A 201 32.58 1.45 5.22
N LEU A 202 32.32 0.64 4.21
CA LEU A 202 31.28 0.86 3.19
C LEU A 202 30.35 -0.35 3.15
N GLY A 203 29.05 -0.10 3.08
CA GLY A 203 27.98 -1.05 2.81
C GLY A 203 27.17 -0.63 1.58
N SER A 204 26.65 -1.60 0.84
CA SER A 204 25.76 -1.38 -0.30
C SER A 204 24.77 -2.55 -0.43
N ASN A 205 23.99 -2.57 -1.51
CA ASN A 205 23.10 -3.68 -1.85
C ASN A 205 23.91 -4.95 -2.16
N GLY A 206 23.30 -6.11 -1.89
CA GLY A 206 23.84 -7.43 -2.24
C GLY A 206 25.14 -7.85 -1.54
N SER A 207 25.78 -8.93 -1.93
CA SER A 207 26.97 -9.42 -1.21
C SER A 207 28.25 -8.60 -1.42
N LEU A 208 29.07 -8.50 -0.37
CA LEU A 208 30.44 -7.99 -0.48
C LEU A 208 31.31 -9.02 -1.19
N ALA A 209 31.64 -8.77 -2.46
CA ALA A 209 32.46 -9.66 -3.27
C ALA A 209 33.95 -9.56 -2.87
N ASP A 210 34.48 -8.34 -2.76
CA ASP A 210 35.86 -8.12 -2.33
C ASP A 210 36.08 -6.79 -1.59
N SER A 211 37.21 -6.72 -0.88
CA SER A 211 37.77 -5.44 -0.45
C SER A 211 39.30 -5.49 -0.60
N VAL A 212 39.87 -4.54 -1.34
CA VAL A 212 41.29 -4.56 -1.76
C VAL A 212 41.98 -3.26 -1.38
N VAL A 213 43.06 -3.39 -0.61
CA VAL A 213 43.94 -2.25 -0.31
C VAL A 213 44.88 -2.00 -1.48
N ILE A 214 44.86 -0.77 -2.01
CA ILE A 214 45.78 -0.30 -3.04
C ILE A 214 46.41 0.99 -2.53
N ALA A 215 47.70 0.93 -2.21
CA ALA A 215 48.45 2.03 -1.57
C ALA A 215 47.76 2.54 -0.29
N ASP A 216 47.28 3.77 -0.29
CA ASP A 216 46.58 4.44 0.82
C ASP A 216 45.05 4.40 0.70
N SER A 217 44.54 3.66 -0.28
CA SER A 217 43.10 3.51 -0.55
C SER A 217 42.62 2.08 -0.36
N LEU A 218 41.33 1.96 -0.04
CA LEU A 218 40.59 0.72 0.05
C LEU A 218 39.49 0.75 -1.01
N TRP A 219 39.44 -0.28 -1.83
CA TRP A 219 38.38 -0.50 -2.81
C TRP A 219 37.41 -1.54 -2.26
N TYR A 220 36.12 -1.25 -2.27
CA TYR A 220 35.06 -2.23 -2.00
C TYR A 220 34.35 -2.57 -3.30
N THR A 221 34.05 -3.85 -3.52
CA THR A 221 33.16 -4.30 -4.61
C THR A 221 31.96 -5.04 -4.02
N TRP A 222 30.78 -4.48 -4.24
CA TRP A 222 29.49 -5.04 -3.84
C TRP A 222 28.73 -5.51 -5.08
N VAL A 223 28.08 -6.67 -4.98
CA VAL A 223 27.37 -7.31 -6.09
C VAL A 223 25.99 -7.72 -5.61
N SER A 224 24.95 -7.16 -6.21
CA SER A 224 23.57 -7.61 -6.04
C SER A 224 23.13 -8.35 -7.29
N ILE A 225 22.81 -9.63 -7.12
CA ILE A 225 22.37 -10.52 -8.20
C ILE A 225 20.86 -10.46 -8.45
N ASP A 226 20.11 -9.97 -7.47
CA ASP A 226 18.67 -9.77 -7.56
C ASP A 226 18.37 -8.37 -8.11
N PRO A 227 17.42 -8.21 -9.04
CA PRO A 227 17.04 -6.91 -9.59
C PRO A 227 16.61 -5.91 -8.51
N ILE A 228 17.07 -4.67 -8.63
CA ILE A 228 16.80 -3.56 -7.70
C ILE A 228 16.16 -2.40 -8.48
N SER A 229 15.09 -1.82 -7.95
CA SER A 229 14.60 -0.52 -8.43
C SER A 229 15.58 0.58 -8.05
N THR A 230 15.80 1.56 -8.92
CA THR A 230 16.84 2.60 -8.72
C THR A 230 16.71 3.37 -7.40
N TYR A 231 15.49 3.60 -6.91
CA TYR A 231 15.25 4.28 -5.63
C TYR A 231 15.73 3.49 -4.40
N LEU A 232 15.94 2.17 -4.53
CA LEU A 232 16.42 1.27 -3.49
C LEU A 232 17.94 1.07 -3.53
N MET A 233 18.62 1.55 -4.57
CA MET A 233 20.08 1.45 -4.68
C MET A 233 20.76 2.36 -3.66
N VAL A 234 21.65 1.78 -2.87
CA VAL A 234 22.28 2.44 -1.73
C VAL A 234 23.79 2.26 -1.70
N MET A 235 24.48 3.32 -1.33
CA MET A 235 25.84 3.27 -0.86
C MET A 235 25.89 4.02 0.46
N THR A 236 26.32 3.37 1.54
CA THR A 236 26.46 3.99 2.86
C THR A 236 27.85 3.69 3.42
N SER A 237 28.55 4.73 3.88
CA SER A 237 29.91 4.61 4.34
C SER A 237 30.31 5.68 5.34
N ARG A 238 31.25 5.32 6.23
CA ARG A 238 31.71 6.22 7.28
C ARG A 238 33.13 5.91 7.72
N VAL A 239 33.88 6.96 8.05
CA VAL A 239 35.11 6.89 8.85
C VAL A 239 34.82 6.29 10.24
N ASN A 240 35.57 5.25 10.60
CA ASN A 240 35.46 4.53 11.87
C ASN A 240 34.04 4.01 12.16
N TYR A 241 33.33 3.53 11.14
CA TYR A 241 32.05 2.84 11.34
C TYR A 241 32.27 1.54 12.13
N ASN A 242 31.38 1.21 13.05
CA ASN A 242 31.34 -0.13 13.61
C ASN A 242 30.53 -1.05 12.68
N LEU A 243 30.79 -2.36 12.77
CA LEU A 243 30.06 -3.38 12.03
C LEU A 243 29.98 -4.63 12.89
N ASP A 244 28.75 -5.02 13.21
CA ASP A 244 28.43 -6.33 13.79
C ASP A 244 27.62 -7.14 12.77
N ILE A 245 27.76 -8.46 12.82
CA ILE A 245 27.06 -9.39 11.93
C ILE A 245 26.47 -10.51 12.77
N VAL A 246 25.15 -10.66 12.71
CA VAL A 246 24.43 -11.81 13.25
C VAL A 246 23.88 -12.63 12.09
N TYR A 247 23.66 -13.92 12.31
CA TYR A 247 23.13 -14.81 11.28
C TYR A 247 21.74 -15.26 11.67
N TRP A 248 20.78 -15.03 10.79
CA TRP A 248 19.53 -15.75 10.82
C TRP A 248 19.72 -17.10 10.12
N HIS A 249 19.11 -18.15 10.67
CA HIS A 249 19.17 -19.50 10.14
C HIS A 249 17.76 -19.92 9.78
N ASN A 250 17.56 -20.43 8.57
CA ASN A 250 16.24 -20.85 8.11
C ASN A 250 15.67 -21.94 9.07
N PRO A 251 14.47 -21.74 9.66
CA PRO A 251 13.87 -22.70 10.58
C PRO A 251 13.70 -24.11 9.99
N ASP A 252 13.44 -24.21 8.69
CA ASP A 252 13.24 -25.48 8.00
C ASP A 252 14.55 -26.08 7.46
N ASN A 253 15.58 -25.26 7.26
CA ASN A 253 16.92 -25.69 6.86
C ASN A 253 18.02 -24.87 7.56
N PRO A 254 18.44 -25.22 8.78
CA PRO A 254 19.42 -24.42 9.55
C PRO A 254 20.81 -24.28 8.92
N SER A 255 21.11 -25.06 7.87
CA SER A 255 22.34 -24.92 7.09
C SER A 255 22.31 -23.73 6.12
N ASP A 256 21.11 -23.26 5.78
CA ASP A 256 20.86 -22.03 5.07
C ASP A 256 20.83 -20.87 6.06
N SER A 257 21.69 -19.86 5.84
CA SER A 257 21.82 -18.73 6.74
C SER A 257 22.03 -17.43 6.00
N ILE A 258 21.47 -16.37 6.58
CA ILE A 258 21.47 -15.03 6.00
C ILE A 258 22.19 -14.09 6.97
N PRO A 259 23.26 -13.42 6.53
CA PRO A 259 23.95 -12.44 7.36
C PRO A 259 23.11 -11.17 7.48
N MET A 260 22.83 -10.78 8.73
CA MET A 260 22.22 -9.51 9.11
C MET A 260 23.31 -8.56 9.61
N ARG A 261 23.57 -7.49 8.85
CA ARG A 261 24.71 -6.58 9.07
C ARG A 261 24.27 -5.28 9.77
N PHE A 262 24.90 -4.93 10.88
CA PHE A 262 24.58 -3.73 11.65
C PHE A 262 25.74 -2.75 11.58
N TYR A 263 25.58 -1.69 10.78
CA TYR A 263 26.52 -0.59 10.70
C TYR A 263 26.07 0.53 11.63
N TYR A 264 26.90 0.90 12.61
CA TYR A 264 26.52 1.85 13.65
C TYR A 264 27.65 2.77 14.06
N ASN A 265 27.26 3.94 14.56
CA ASN A 265 28.20 4.97 14.96
C ASN A 265 28.95 4.54 16.24
N PRO A 266 30.21 4.96 16.47
CA PRO A 266 31.00 4.53 17.64
C PRO A 266 30.35 4.69 19.02
N ASN A 267 29.35 5.57 19.12
CA ASN A 267 28.67 5.92 20.36
C ASN A 267 27.26 5.30 20.45
N GLU A 268 26.90 4.42 19.52
CA GLU A 268 25.61 3.73 19.45
C GLU A 268 25.74 2.27 19.87
N ASN A 269 24.59 1.64 20.13
CA ASN A 269 24.50 0.25 20.51
C ASN A 269 23.26 -0.40 19.86
N PRO A 270 23.44 -1.24 18.81
CA PRO A 270 22.34 -1.93 18.14
C PRO A 270 21.92 -3.25 18.83
N ALA A 271 22.50 -3.63 19.97
CA ALA A 271 22.35 -4.98 20.53
C ALA A 271 20.90 -5.45 20.79
N SER A 272 19.98 -4.54 21.12
CA SER A 272 18.56 -4.89 21.27
C SER A 272 17.95 -5.32 19.93
N MET A 273 18.33 -4.64 18.85
CA MET A 273 17.84 -4.90 17.50
C MET A 273 18.49 -6.15 16.89
N GLU A 274 19.77 -6.39 17.20
CA GLU A 274 20.45 -7.65 16.85
C GLU A 274 19.79 -8.88 17.47
N GLN A 275 19.24 -8.75 18.68
CA GLN A 275 18.50 -9.84 19.33
C GLN A 275 17.09 -10.00 18.75
N MET A 276 16.47 -8.90 18.34
CA MET A 276 15.11 -8.85 17.82
C MET A 276 15.01 -9.34 16.37
N ILE A 277 16.02 -9.08 15.53
CA ILE A 277 15.95 -9.38 14.09
C ILE A 277 15.73 -10.87 13.80
N ILE A 278 16.23 -11.75 14.66
CA ILE A 278 16.08 -13.21 14.51
C ILE A 278 14.60 -13.65 14.65
N PRO A 279 13.93 -13.43 15.80
CA PRO A 279 12.51 -13.77 15.91
C PRO A 279 11.60 -12.95 14.98
N LEU A 280 11.99 -11.72 14.61
CA LEU A 280 11.28 -10.95 13.58
C LEU A 280 11.34 -11.64 12.21
N THR A 281 12.51 -12.13 11.82
CA THR A 281 12.69 -12.86 10.55
C THR A 281 11.95 -14.19 10.58
N ASP A 282 11.96 -14.93 11.69
CA ASP A 282 11.16 -16.16 11.86
C ASP A 282 9.65 -15.88 11.67
N PHE A 283 9.16 -14.78 12.24
CA PHE A 283 7.77 -14.39 12.13
C PHE A 283 7.39 -14.05 10.68
N TYR A 284 8.16 -13.18 10.00
CA TYR A 284 7.87 -12.81 8.61
C TYR A 284 8.03 -13.99 7.65
N TYR A 285 9.02 -14.85 7.90
CA TYR A 285 9.19 -16.12 7.21
C TYR A 285 7.93 -16.98 7.28
N SER A 286 7.33 -17.11 8.47
CA SER A 286 6.12 -17.92 8.67
C SER A 286 4.89 -17.40 7.91
N LEU A 287 4.87 -16.11 7.56
CA LEU A 287 3.76 -15.46 6.87
C LEU A 287 3.97 -15.39 5.36
N PHE A 288 5.19 -15.13 4.91
CA PHE A 288 5.48 -14.73 3.53
C PHE A 288 6.49 -15.63 2.81
N GLY A 289 7.07 -16.62 3.50
CA GLY A 289 8.09 -17.53 2.94
C GLY A 289 9.51 -16.99 3.10
N ASP A 290 10.46 -17.60 2.37
CA ASP A 290 11.90 -17.32 2.51
C ASP A 290 12.22 -15.83 2.45
N HIS A 291 13.16 -15.39 3.30
CA HIS A 291 13.74 -14.05 3.17
C HIS A 291 14.32 -13.90 1.76
N PRO A 292 14.00 -12.81 1.05
CA PRO A 292 14.10 -12.81 -0.41
C PRO A 292 15.51 -12.63 -0.96
N PHE A 293 16.44 -12.17 -0.14
CA PHE A 293 17.80 -11.80 -0.58
C PHE A 293 18.88 -12.55 0.19
N GLU A 294 20.09 -12.54 -0.36
CA GLU A 294 21.27 -13.23 0.16
C GLU A 294 21.87 -12.58 1.43
N LYS A 295 21.43 -11.35 1.76
CA LYS A 295 21.73 -10.66 3.01
C LYS A 295 20.61 -9.71 3.39
N ASN A 296 20.66 -9.21 4.62
CA ASN A 296 20.07 -7.91 4.95
C ASN A 296 20.98 -7.12 5.91
N GLY A 297 20.63 -5.87 6.21
CA GLY A 297 21.34 -5.06 7.17
C GLY A 297 20.68 -3.71 7.44
N PHE A 298 21.24 -3.03 8.43
CA PHE A 298 20.81 -1.71 8.89
C PHE A 298 22.02 -0.82 9.08
N ALA A 299 21.91 0.44 8.66
CA ALA A 299 22.97 1.42 8.77
C ALA A 299 22.47 2.73 9.40
N SER A 300 22.90 3.00 10.63
CA SER A 300 22.61 4.28 11.31
C SER A 300 23.46 5.40 10.71
N LEU A 301 22.80 6.38 10.11
CA LEU A 301 23.42 7.47 9.37
C LEU A 301 23.80 8.65 10.29
N ASN A 302 24.03 9.81 9.69
CA ASN A 302 24.32 11.06 10.39
C ASN A 302 23.08 11.98 10.42
N PRO A 303 23.12 13.12 11.15
CA PRO A 303 21.99 14.05 11.23
C PRO A 303 21.55 14.72 9.91
N GLN A 304 22.24 14.50 8.79
CA GLN A 304 21.75 14.93 7.47
C GLN A 304 20.60 14.04 6.99
N PHE A 305 20.54 12.78 7.43
CA PHE A 305 19.38 11.93 7.26
C PHE A 305 18.42 12.19 8.43
N GLN A 306 17.46 13.09 8.23
CA GLN A 306 16.63 13.61 9.33
C GLN A 306 15.33 12.82 9.56
N TRP A 307 15.22 11.60 9.02
CA TRP A 307 13.99 10.81 8.93
C TRP A 307 14.17 9.40 9.50
N GLY A 308 13.07 8.69 9.77
CA GLY A 308 13.08 7.36 10.40
C GLY A 308 14.01 6.37 9.72
N GLY A 309 13.60 5.89 8.56
CA GLY A 309 14.33 4.92 7.77
C GLY A 309 14.14 5.13 6.27
N MET A 310 14.93 4.39 5.51
CA MET A 310 14.77 4.19 4.06
C MET A 310 15.06 2.73 3.80
N GLU A 311 14.11 2.06 3.15
CA GLU A 311 14.03 0.61 3.00
C GLU A 311 14.99 0.04 1.96
N ASN A 312 16.15 0.66 1.75
CA ASN A 312 17.06 0.28 0.67
C ASN A 312 17.33 -1.23 0.65
N GLN A 313 17.08 -1.88 -0.49
CA GLN A 313 17.14 -3.33 -0.66
C GLN A 313 18.40 -3.95 -0.07
N THR A 314 18.24 -4.85 0.90
CA THR A 314 19.29 -5.52 1.67
C THR A 314 20.15 -4.65 2.62
N LEU A 315 19.98 -3.33 2.68
CA LEU A 315 20.71 -2.45 3.60
C LEU A 315 19.89 -1.19 3.95
N THR A 316 18.92 -1.35 4.85
CA THR A 316 18.11 -0.25 5.37
C THR A 316 18.97 0.87 5.95
N SER A 317 18.70 2.11 5.55
CA SER A 317 19.27 3.30 6.18
C SER A 317 18.38 3.75 7.34
N LEU A 318 18.97 4.14 8.48
CA LEU A 318 18.25 4.61 9.67
C LEU A 318 18.73 6.01 10.07
N CYS A 319 17.86 6.83 10.67
CA CYS A 319 18.35 8.00 11.39
C CYS A 319 19.35 7.64 12.47
N GLN A 320 20.19 8.63 12.80
CA GLN A 320 21.22 8.48 13.80
C GLN A 320 20.64 7.96 15.13
N GLY A 321 21.01 6.72 15.49
CA GLY A 321 20.64 6.09 16.74
C GLY A 321 19.20 5.58 16.81
N CYS A 322 18.47 5.55 15.69
CA CYS A 322 17.07 5.14 15.62
C CYS A 322 16.89 3.61 15.60
N TRP A 323 17.46 2.95 16.59
CA TRP A 323 17.38 1.50 16.80
C TRP A 323 16.05 1.12 17.50
N TYR A 324 14.92 1.46 16.87
CA TYR A 324 13.57 1.25 17.40
C TYR A 324 12.91 0.02 16.80
N SER A 325 12.17 -0.71 17.63
CA SER A 325 11.57 -1.99 17.28
C SER A 325 10.52 -1.85 16.19
N SER A 326 9.63 -0.85 16.31
CA SER A 326 8.60 -0.53 15.31
C SER A 326 9.20 -0.11 13.97
N LEU A 327 10.23 0.74 14.00
CA LEU A 327 10.93 1.18 12.78
C LEU A 327 11.61 0.01 12.08
N ILE A 328 12.37 -0.82 12.80
CA ILE A 328 13.01 -1.98 12.18
C ILE A 328 11.98 -2.97 11.63
N ALA A 329 10.88 -3.21 12.34
CA ALA A 329 9.80 -4.07 11.84
C ALA A 329 9.20 -3.53 10.53
N HIS A 330 8.99 -2.21 10.44
CA HIS A 330 8.50 -1.52 9.25
C HIS A 330 9.48 -1.65 8.08
N GLU A 331 10.73 -1.22 8.26
CA GLU A 331 11.75 -1.24 7.20
C GLU A 331 12.12 -2.66 6.76
N PHE A 332 12.06 -3.63 7.68
CA PHE A 332 12.32 -5.04 7.36
C PHE A 332 11.15 -5.67 6.58
N ALA A 333 9.92 -5.19 6.76
CA ALA A 333 8.76 -5.68 6.00
C ALA A 333 8.90 -5.35 4.51
N HIS A 334 9.55 -4.23 4.20
CA HIS A 334 9.81 -3.82 2.82
C HIS A 334 10.66 -4.80 2.02
N GLN A 335 11.45 -5.66 2.67
CA GLN A 335 12.22 -6.69 1.95
C GLN A 335 11.30 -7.58 1.09
N TRP A 336 10.09 -7.90 1.58
CA TRP A 336 9.08 -8.60 0.79
C TRP A 336 8.22 -7.64 -0.05
N PHE A 337 7.73 -6.54 0.54
CA PHE A 337 6.77 -5.62 -0.07
C PHE A 337 7.32 -4.20 -0.18
N GLY A 338 7.88 -3.88 -1.33
CA GLY A 338 8.67 -2.68 -1.60
C GLY A 338 9.94 -3.03 -2.38
N ASP A 339 10.67 -4.05 -1.91
CA ASP A 339 11.96 -4.42 -2.47
C ASP A 339 11.86 -5.63 -3.39
N MET A 340 11.42 -6.79 -2.87
CA MET A 340 11.26 -7.98 -3.73
C MET A 340 10.11 -7.75 -4.72
N ILE A 341 8.95 -7.32 -4.23
CA ILE A 341 7.82 -6.91 -5.07
C ILE A 341 7.65 -5.40 -4.90
N THR A 342 8.04 -4.64 -5.92
CA THR A 342 8.02 -3.17 -5.89
C THR A 342 6.75 -2.62 -6.52
N CYS A 343 6.26 -1.46 -6.08
CA CYS A 343 5.26 -0.71 -6.83
C CYS A 343 5.70 -0.47 -8.30
N ALA A 344 4.80 -0.67 -9.26
CA ALA A 344 5.07 -0.43 -10.67
C ALA A 344 5.16 1.06 -11.02
N THR A 345 4.36 1.88 -10.34
CA THR A 345 4.38 3.34 -10.44
C THR A 345 4.21 3.94 -9.06
N TRP A 346 4.48 5.25 -8.91
CA TRP A 346 4.22 5.94 -7.65
C TRP A 346 2.73 5.98 -7.27
N ALA A 347 1.81 5.78 -8.21
CA ALA A 347 0.39 5.61 -7.90
C ALA A 347 0.08 4.31 -7.14
N ASP A 348 0.97 3.32 -7.24
CA ASP A 348 0.83 2.01 -6.60
C ASP A 348 1.57 1.95 -5.25
N LEU A 349 2.12 3.08 -4.76
CA LEU A 349 2.99 3.16 -3.58
C LEU A 349 2.36 2.57 -2.30
N TRP A 350 1.04 2.55 -2.19
CA TRP A 350 0.33 1.88 -1.10
C TRP A 350 0.72 0.40 -0.94
N LEU A 351 1.05 -0.29 -2.04
CA LEU A 351 1.51 -1.68 -2.01
C LEU A 351 2.81 -1.85 -1.21
N ASN A 352 3.62 -0.80 -1.11
CA ASN A 352 4.81 -0.79 -0.28
C ASN A 352 4.44 -0.34 1.14
N GLU A 353 3.95 0.88 1.28
CA GLU A 353 3.84 1.58 2.58
C GLU A 353 2.67 1.10 3.43
N GLY A 354 1.54 0.79 2.78
CA GLY A 354 0.37 0.22 3.45
C GLY A 354 0.66 -1.18 4.00
N PHE A 355 1.43 -1.98 3.25
CA PHE A 355 1.89 -3.30 3.68
C PHE A 355 2.87 -3.21 4.85
N ALA A 356 3.93 -2.42 4.74
CA ALA A 356 4.91 -2.27 5.83
C ALA A 356 4.23 -1.78 7.13
N THR A 357 3.31 -0.81 7.02
CA THR A 357 2.53 -0.31 8.17
C THR A 357 1.61 -1.38 8.77
N TYR A 358 0.96 -2.21 7.96
CA TYR A 358 0.13 -3.31 8.48
C TYR A 358 0.97 -4.42 9.12
N ILE A 359 2.13 -4.73 8.56
CA ILE A 359 3.04 -5.76 9.07
C ILE A 359 3.70 -5.29 10.38
N GLU A 360 4.00 -3.99 10.53
CA GLU A 360 4.38 -3.38 11.82
C GLU A 360 3.33 -3.68 12.91
N ALA A 361 2.03 -3.58 12.59
CA ALA A 361 0.96 -3.96 13.51
C ALA A 361 0.92 -5.47 13.78
N LEU A 362 1.12 -6.32 12.77
CA LEU A 362 1.20 -7.79 12.96
C LEU A 362 2.32 -8.15 13.93
N TRP A 363 3.49 -7.54 13.76
CA TRP A 363 4.62 -7.75 14.66
C TRP A 363 4.31 -7.30 16.09
N THR A 364 3.66 -6.14 16.26
CA THR A 364 3.16 -5.69 17.56
C THR A 364 2.24 -6.73 18.21
N GLY A 365 1.37 -7.36 17.43
CA GLY A 365 0.53 -8.48 17.84
C GLY A 365 1.29 -9.72 18.27
N GLU A 366 2.34 -10.08 17.55
CA GLU A 366 3.19 -11.24 17.87
C GLU A 366 3.89 -11.05 19.23
N VAL A 367 4.47 -9.87 19.47
CA VAL A 367 5.25 -9.64 20.70
C VAL A 367 4.40 -9.24 21.90
N SER A 368 3.25 -8.58 21.69
CA SER A 368 2.42 -8.00 22.77
C SER A 368 0.99 -8.56 22.83
N GLY A 369 0.64 -9.49 21.95
CA GLY A 369 -0.65 -10.17 21.92
C GLY A 369 -1.75 -9.47 21.12
N GLN A 370 -2.86 -10.18 20.92
CA GLN A 370 -3.97 -9.77 20.06
C GLN A 370 -4.55 -8.38 20.36
N GLN A 371 -4.65 -8.00 21.65
CA GLN A 371 -5.19 -6.69 22.00
C GLN A 371 -4.26 -5.55 21.59
N ALA A 372 -2.94 -5.75 21.64
CA ALA A 372 -1.98 -4.74 21.20
C ALA A 372 -2.08 -4.54 19.68
N TYR A 373 -2.22 -5.61 18.90
CA TYR A 373 -2.51 -5.54 17.46
C TYR A 373 -3.79 -4.74 17.14
N ILE A 374 -4.88 -5.03 17.85
CA ILE A 374 -6.15 -4.31 17.68
C ILE A 374 -5.97 -2.83 18.02
N ASN A 375 -5.34 -2.52 19.16
CA ASN A 375 -5.10 -1.14 19.58
C ASN A 375 -4.23 -0.38 18.56
N GLU A 376 -3.24 -1.03 17.95
CA GLU A 376 -2.37 -0.42 16.96
C GLU A 376 -3.17 0.00 15.72
N LEU A 377 -4.01 -0.90 15.21
CA LEU A 377 -4.88 -0.64 14.05
C LEU A 377 -6.01 0.35 14.35
N GLU A 378 -6.58 0.34 15.55
CA GLU A 378 -7.52 1.36 16.00
C GLU A 378 -6.83 2.74 16.09
N GLY A 379 -5.55 2.77 16.49
CA GLY A 379 -4.73 3.97 16.45
C GLY A 379 -4.49 4.47 15.03
N ASN A 380 -4.21 3.57 14.08
CA ASN A 380 -4.08 3.91 12.65
C ASN A 380 -5.38 4.52 12.11
N ALA A 381 -6.51 3.87 12.39
CA ALA A 381 -7.83 4.35 11.99
C ALA A 381 -8.14 5.72 12.62
N ALA A 382 -7.88 5.89 13.92
CA ALA A 382 -8.09 7.17 14.61
C ALA A 382 -7.24 8.30 14.02
N TYR A 383 -5.97 8.04 13.71
CA TYR A 383 -5.12 9.03 13.07
C TYR A 383 -5.69 9.44 11.71
N TYR A 384 -6.00 8.47 10.84
CA TYR A 384 -6.64 8.74 9.55
C TYR A 384 -7.93 9.55 9.71
N LEU A 385 -8.85 9.13 10.57
CA LEU A 385 -10.13 9.83 10.77
C LEU A 385 -9.95 11.28 11.23
N SER A 386 -8.89 11.56 12.00
CA SER A 386 -8.59 12.92 12.48
C SER A 386 -7.87 13.81 11.44
N ALA A 387 -7.12 13.20 10.53
CA ALA A 387 -6.22 13.88 9.60
C ALA A 387 -6.59 13.68 8.12
N ASN A 388 -7.73 13.05 7.83
CA ASN A 388 -8.17 12.72 6.46
C ASN A 388 -8.33 13.99 5.61
N PRO A 389 -7.51 14.17 4.56
CA PRO A 389 -7.58 15.32 3.67
C PRO A 389 -8.68 15.23 2.59
N GLY A 390 -9.39 14.09 2.48
CA GLY A 390 -10.57 13.96 1.62
C GLY A 390 -10.32 13.45 0.19
N TRP A 391 -9.19 12.80 -0.07
CA TRP A 391 -8.81 12.24 -1.37
C TRP A 391 -8.48 10.72 -1.27
N PRO A 392 -8.46 9.95 -2.39
CA PRO A 392 -8.32 8.48 -2.37
C PRO A 392 -6.89 7.98 -2.13
N ILE A 393 -6.68 6.70 -1.83
CA ILE A 393 -5.29 6.17 -1.69
C ILE A 393 -4.52 6.27 -3.00
N SER A 394 -5.19 6.02 -4.11
CA SER A 394 -4.62 6.06 -5.45
C SER A 394 -5.64 6.62 -6.44
N ASP A 395 -5.15 7.14 -7.55
CA ASP A 395 -5.92 7.53 -8.72
C ASP A 395 -5.20 6.98 -9.96
N PRO A 396 -5.89 6.28 -10.89
CA PRO A 396 -5.27 5.79 -12.11
C PRO A 396 -4.53 6.87 -12.92
N ASP A 397 -4.98 8.13 -12.87
CA ASP A 397 -4.31 9.23 -13.57
C ASP A 397 -2.92 9.49 -12.98
N TRP A 398 -2.67 9.17 -11.70
CA TRP A 398 -1.38 9.37 -11.02
C TRP A 398 -0.27 8.47 -11.54
N ALA A 399 -0.60 7.36 -12.20
CA ALA A 399 0.40 6.52 -12.86
C ALA A 399 1.15 7.32 -13.93
N THR A 400 0.46 8.29 -14.53
CA THR A 400 1.02 9.23 -15.51
C THR A 400 1.20 10.64 -14.98
N ASN A 401 0.43 11.10 -14.01
CA ASN A 401 0.54 12.45 -13.48
C ASN A 401 0.64 12.36 -11.96
N PRO A 402 1.78 11.87 -11.43
CA PRO A 402 1.91 11.68 -10.00
C PRO A 402 1.76 13.02 -9.28
N PRO A 403 0.99 13.08 -8.19
CA PRO A 403 0.86 14.29 -7.41
C PRO A 403 2.16 14.58 -6.66
N GLY A 404 2.18 15.71 -5.93
CA GLY A 404 3.28 16.02 -5.03
C GLY A 404 3.47 14.94 -3.95
N ASN A 405 4.67 14.88 -3.38
CA ASN A 405 4.99 13.90 -2.34
C ASN A 405 4.18 14.08 -1.06
N ASP A 406 3.66 15.27 -0.79
CA ASP A 406 2.72 15.53 0.31
C ASP A 406 1.40 14.76 0.16
N VAL A 407 1.06 14.37 -1.07
CA VAL A 407 -0.05 13.48 -1.41
C VAL A 407 0.45 12.03 -1.47
N LEU A 408 1.48 11.72 -2.27
CA LEU A 408 1.95 10.33 -2.44
C LEU A 408 2.32 9.66 -1.11
N PHE A 409 3.06 10.36 -0.26
CA PHE A 409 3.55 9.86 1.01
C PHE A 409 2.73 10.38 2.21
N ASN A 410 1.49 10.82 1.96
CA ASN A 410 0.65 11.32 3.04
C ASN A 410 0.45 10.25 4.10
N TYR A 411 0.84 10.56 5.34
CA TYR A 411 0.83 9.60 6.42
C TYR A 411 -0.58 9.11 6.76
N ALA A 412 -1.60 9.99 6.71
CA ALA A 412 -2.97 9.60 7.01
C ALA A 412 -3.55 8.66 5.93
N ILE A 413 -3.18 8.85 4.67
CA ILE A 413 -3.74 8.10 3.54
C ILE A 413 -2.90 6.86 3.20
N THR A 414 -1.67 7.03 2.72
CA THR A 414 -0.88 5.94 2.14
C THR A 414 -0.48 4.89 3.18
N TYR A 415 -0.24 5.33 4.42
CA TYR A 415 0.20 4.48 5.53
C TYR A 415 -0.97 4.05 6.40
N MET A 416 -1.63 5.00 7.07
CA MET A 416 -2.64 4.69 8.09
C MET A 416 -3.92 4.10 7.47
N LYS A 417 -4.59 4.81 6.55
CA LYS A 417 -5.73 4.26 5.81
C LYS A 417 -5.30 2.97 5.10
N GLY A 418 -4.11 2.98 4.49
CA GLY A 418 -3.56 1.83 3.81
C GLY A 418 -3.46 0.55 4.63
N SER A 419 -2.92 0.65 5.86
CA SER A 419 -2.86 -0.46 6.81
C SER A 419 -4.26 -0.93 7.23
N CYS A 420 -5.19 0.00 7.43
CA CYS A 420 -6.56 -0.33 7.81
C CYS A 420 -7.32 -1.07 6.69
N VAL A 421 -7.04 -0.76 5.42
CA VAL A 421 -7.62 -1.50 4.27
C VAL A 421 -7.18 -2.95 4.28
N LEU A 422 -5.90 -3.26 4.56
CA LEU A 422 -5.43 -4.65 4.69
C LEU A 422 -6.09 -5.39 5.86
N TYR A 423 -6.30 -4.70 6.99
CA TYR A 423 -7.05 -5.28 8.11
C TYR A 423 -8.50 -5.61 7.75
N MET A 424 -9.20 -4.69 7.07
CA MET A 424 -10.58 -4.91 6.66
C MET A 424 -10.68 -5.95 5.55
N TYR A 425 -9.68 -6.03 4.65
CA TYR A 425 -9.57 -7.12 3.68
C TYR A 425 -9.48 -8.47 4.40
N ARG A 426 -8.60 -8.59 5.40
CA ARG A 426 -8.52 -9.78 6.26
C ARG A 426 -9.85 -10.14 6.91
N TYR A 427 -10.61 -9.15 7.37
CA TYR A 427 -11.96 -9.37 7.90
C TYR A 427 -12.93 -9.90 6.84
N VAL A 428 -12.89 -9.35 5.61
CA VAL A 428 -13.77 -9.75 4.50
C VAL A 428 -13.53 -11.21 4.07
N VAL A 429 -12.27 -11.62 3.89
CA VAL A 429 -11.96 -12.97 3.39
C VAL A 429 -11.70 -14.01 4.49
N GLY A 430 -11.42 -13.55 5.71
CA GLY A 430 -11.01 -14.37 6.83
C GLY A 430 -9.52 -14.73 6.83
N ASP A 431 -9.00 -15.05 8.01
CA ASP A 431 -7.56 -15.25 8.26
C ASP A 431 -6.90 -16.27 7.33
N GLU A 432 -7.54 -17.42 7.09
CA GLU A 432 -6.95 -18.51 6.30
C GLU A 432 -6.70 -18.06 4.84
N LEU A 433 -7.70 -17.45 4.21
CA LEU A 433 -7.58 -16.95 2.83
C LEU A 433 -6.68 -15.71 2.75
N PHE A 434 -6.72 -14.84 3.76
CA PHE A 434 -5.86 -13.67 3.80
C PHE A 434 -4.37 -14.05 3.80
N PHE A 435 -3.93 -14.85 4.78
CA PHE A 435 -2.50 -15.18 4.87
C PHE A 435 -2.04 -16.12 3.75
N SER A 436 -2.88 -17.07 3.31
CA SER A 436 -2.51 -17.92 2.16
C SER A 436 -2.40 -17.14 0.86
N SER A 437 -3.28 -16.16 0.59
CA SER A 437 -3.17 -15.32 -0.62
C SER A 437 -1.95 -14.40 -0.59
N LEU A 438 -1.59 -13.83 0.57
CA LEU A 438 -0.35 -13.06 0.70
C LEU A 438 0.91 -13.93 0.54
N TYR A 439 0.89 -15.16 1.07
CA TYR A 439 1.96 -16.13 0.85
C TYR A 439 2.08 -16.48 -0.64
N ASP A 440 0.97 -16.77 -1.32
CA ASP A 440 0.94 -17.05 -2.76
C ASP A 440 1.44 -15.86 -3.59
N TYR A 441 1.20 -14.63 -3.16
CA TYR A 441 1.69 -13.41 -3.80
C TYR A 441 3.19 -13.26 -3.64
N ALA A 442 3.72 -13.40 -2.42
CA ALA A 442 5.15 -13.31 -2.13
C ALA A 442 5.99 -14.43 -2.78
N ASN A 443 5.38 -15.58 -3.07
CA ASN A 443 6.05 -16.76 -3.62
C ASN A 443 5.74 -17.02 -5.10
N ASP A 444 5.08 -16.09 -5.79
CA ASP A 444 4.82 -16.18 -7.23
C ASP A 444 6.07 -15.80 -8.04
N THR A 445 6.85 -16.81 -8.42
CA THR A 445 8.10 -16.65 -9.17
C THR A 445 7.92 -16.25 -10.63
N GLU A 446 6.70 -16.32 -11.17
CA GLU A 446 6.44 -16.00 -12.57
C GLU A 446 6.11 -14.53 -12.74
N ASN A 447 5.30 -13.96 -11.85
CA ASN A 447 4.69 -12.65 -12.05
C ASN A 447 5.15 -11.58 -11.08
N PHE A 448 5.54 -11.94 -9.84
CA PHE A 448 5.72 -10.96 -8.77
C PHE A 448 7.10 -10.96 -8.13
N ARG A 449 7.68 -12.13 -7.85
CA ARG A 449 8.98 -12.22 -7.17
C ARG A 449 10.07 -11.51 -8.00
N TYR A 450 10.72 -10.51 -7.42
CA TYR A 450 11.74 -9.65 -8.05
C TYR A 450 11.22 -8.78 -9.21
N GLN A 451 9.90 -8.60 -9.30
CA GLN A 451 9.22 -7.79 -10.32
C GLN A 451 8.54 -6.57 -9.68
N THR A 452 7.74 -5.88 -10.47
CA THR A 452 6.88 -4.80 -10.01
C THR A 452 5.40 -5.14 -10.14
N ALA A 453 4.57 -4.67 -9.22
CA ALA A 453 3.13 -4.86 -9.23
C ALA A 453 2.38 -3.53 -9.29
N THR A 454 1.31 -3.49 -10.09
CA THR A 454 0.28 -2.46 -10.02
C THR A 454 -0.81 -2.87 -9.02
N ILE A 455 -1.65 -1.93 -8.58
CA ILE A 455 -2.82 -2.25 -7.77
C ILE A 455 -3.75 -3.28 -8.47
N PRO A 456 -4.07 -3.16 -9.78
CA PRO A 456 -4.80 -4.19 -10.50
C PRO A 456 -4.15 -5.58 -10.46
N ASP A 457 -2.81 -5.68 -10.64
CA ASP A 457 -2.13 -6.98 -10.57
C ASP A 457 -2.30 -7.64 -9.20
N PHE A 458 -2.21 -6.84 -8.13
CA PHE A 458 -2.46 -7.31 -6.77
C PHE A 458 -3.91 -7.78 -6.59
N ILE A 459 -4.90 -7.01 -7.06
CA ILE A 459 -6.32 -7.37 -7.00
C ILE A 459 -6.57 -8.69 -7.74
N ASP A 460 -6.04 -8.84 -8.94
CA ASP A 460 -6.16 -10.07 -9.74
C ASP A 460 -5.54 -11.28 -9.03
N LYS A 461 -4.38 -11.10 -8.39
CA LYS A 461 -3.76 -12.16 -7.59
C LYS A 461 -4.61 -12.53 -6.37
N MET A 462 -5.17 -11.56 -5.66
CA MET A 462 -6.06 -11.82 -4.53
C MET A 462 -7.34 -12.54 -4.97
N ASN A 463 -7.94 -12.13 -6.09
CA ASN A 463 -9.10 -12.81 -6.68
C ASN A 463 -8.77 -14.27 -7.03
N LEU A 464 -7.62 -14.50 -7.67
CA LEU A 464 -7.16 -15.83 -8.06
C LEU A 464 -6.91 -16.74 -6.85
N SER A 465 -6.15 -16.29 -5.86
CA SER A 465 -5.79 -17.10 -4.69
C SER A 465 -6.98 -17.36 -3.77
N THR A 466 -7.90 -16.40 -3.63
CA THR A 466 -9.08 -16.55 -2.75
C THR A 466 -10.25 -17.23 -3.43
N GLY A 467 -10.32 -17.20 -4.77
CA GLY A 467 -11.47 -17.64 -5.55
C GLY A 467 -12.71 -16.74 -5.38
N GLN A 468 -12.53 -15.50 -4.90
CA GLN A 468 -13.59 -14.52 -4.68
C GLN A 468 -13.45 -13.35 -5.65
N ASP A 469 -14.57 -12.66 -5.92
CA ASP A 469 -14.54 -11.36 -6.60
C ASP A 469 -14.39 -10.26 -5.54
N LEU A 470 -13.18 -9.68 -5.47
CA LEU A 470 -12.79 -8.64 -4.52
C LEU A 470 -12.60 -7.28 -5.19
N ASN A 471 -12.89 -7.16 -6.50
CA ASN A 471 -12.75 -5.90 -7.23
C ASN A 471 -13.51 -4.79 -6.51
N TRP A 472 -14.73 -5.09 -6.07
CA TRP A 472 -15.54 -4.15 -5.31
C TRP A 472 -14.85 -3.57 -4.07
N PHE A 473 -14.14 -4.41 -3.31
CA PHE A 473 -13.54 -4.01 -2.06
C PHE A 473 -12.39 -3.05 -2.33
N PHE A 474 -11.50 -3.43 -3.24
CA PHE A 474 -10.33 -2.61 -3.54
C PHE A 474 -10.71 -1.35 -4.33
N GLU A 475 -11.70 -1.41 -5.23
CA GLU A 475 -12.20 -0.24 -5.94
C GLU A 475 -12.73 0.82 -4.97
N GLU A 476 -13.54 0.41 -4.00
CA GLU A 476 -14.12 1.30 -3.01
C GLU A 476 -13.06 1.82 -2.03
N TRP A 477 -12.21 0.96 -1.49
CA TRP A 477 -11.31 1.36 -0.42
C TRP A 477 -10.02 2.05 -0.89
N LEU A 478 -9.56 1.77 -2.12
CA LEU A 478 -8.34 2.37 -2.68
C LEU A 478 -8.62 3.58 -3.54
N TYR A 479 -9.61 3.52 -4.45
CA TYR A 479 -9.86 4.59 -5.43
C TYR A 479 -10.94 5.59 -5.01
N GLN A 480 -11.74 5.32 -3.97
CA GLN A 480 -12.68 6.30 -3.43
C GLN A 480 -12.08 7.07 -2.24
N PRO A 481 -12.33 8.39 -2.16
CA PRO A 481 -11.94 9.18 -1.00
C PRO A 481 -12.76 8.78 0.23
N ASN A 482 -12.32 9.21 1.42
CA ASN A 482 -13.06 9.09 2.68
C ASN A 482 -13.38 7.63 3.12
N HIS A 483 -14.46 7.51 3.91
CA HIS A 483 -14.89 6.33 4.67
C HIS A 483 -16.41 6.39 4.90
N PRO A 484 -17.07 5.26 5.22
CA PRO A 484 -18.50 5.23 5.51
C PRO A 484 -18.86 5.96 6.81
N VAL A 485 -19.95 6.73 6.76
CA VAL A 485 -20.64 7.31 7.91
C VAL A 485 -22.01 6.65 8.01
N TYR A 486 -22.15 5.67 8.92
CA TYR A 486 -23.38 4.91 9.11
C TYR A 486 -24.39 5.67 9.96
N ASP A 487 -25.61 5.84 9.46
CA ASP A 487 -26.79 6.24 10.21
C ASP A 487 -27.74 5.04 10.32
N ASN A 488 -27.61 4.31 11.42
CA ASN A 488 -28.32 3.05 11.63
C ASN A 488 -29.51 3.23 12.57
N SER A 489 -30.55 2.44 12.33
CA SER A 489 -31.65 2.29 13.27
C SER A 489 -32.06 0.82 13.42
N TYR A 490 -32.63 0.47 14.58
CA TYR A 490 -33.21 -0.85 14.79
C TYR A 490 -34.51 -0.79 15.59
N SER A 491 -35.33 -1.83 15.47
CA SER A 491 -36.54 -2.03 16.29
C SER A 491 -36.78 -3.51 16.54
N PHE A 492 -37.62 -3.77 17.55
CA PHE A 492 -38.09 -5.11 17.88
C PHE A 492 -39.60 -5.16 17.73
N GLU A 493 -40.11 -6.22 17.12
CA GLU A 493 -41.54 -6.47 16.93
C GLU A 493 -41.91 -7.79 17.61
N ASN A 494 -42.87 -7.74 18.54
CA ASN A 494 -43.41 -8.93 19.18
C ASN A 494 -44.46 -9.59 18.26
N MET A 495 -44.15 -10.78 17.76
CA MET A 495 -45.02 -11.54 16.85
C MET A 495 -46.06 -12.40 17.60
N GLY A 496 -46.03 -12.40 18.94
CA GLY A 496 -46.82 -13.29 19.78
C GLY A 496 -46.21 -14.68 19.90
N GLY A 497 -46.69 -15.48 20.87
CA GLY A 497 -46.21 -16.85 21.06
C GLY A 497 -44.75 -16.99 21.51
N GLY A 498 -44.13 -15.92 22.01
CA GLY A 498 -42.70 -15.89 22.38
C GLY A 498 -41.77 -15.57 21.21
N SER A 499 -42.32 -15.28 20.04
CA SER A 499 -41.60 -15.01 18.80
C SER A 499 -41.43 -13.51 18.55
N TRP A 500 -40.27 -13.12 18.04
CA TRP A 500 -39.88 -11.72 17.83
C TRP A 500 -39.16 -11.52 16.51
N ASN A 501 -39.46 -10.41 15.84
CA ASN A 501 -38.64 -9.89 14.75
C ASN A 501 -37.70 -8.81 15.28
N VAL A 502 -36.46 -8.82 14.77
CA VAL A 502 -35.47 -7.75 14.94
C VAL A 502 -35.27 -7.10 13.58
N HIS A 503 -35.63 -5.83 13.45
CA HIS A 503 -35.39 -5.05 12.23
C HIS A 503 -34.14 -4.20 12.41
N PHE A 504 -33.27 -4.19 11.41
CA PHE A 504 -32.09 -3.34 11.35
C PHE A 504 -32.09 -2.61 10.01
N TYR A 505 -31.99 -1.29 10.04
CA TYR A 505 -31.84 -0.44 8.87
C TYR A 505 -30.50 0.28 8.95
N THR A 506 -29.76 0.29 7.83
CA THR A 506 -28.45 0.91 7.72
C THR A 506 -28.36 1.77 6.47
N GLU A 507 -27.86 2.98 6.64
CA GLU A 507 -27.64 3.95 5.58
C GLU A 507 -26.28 4.60 5.77
N GLN A 508 -25.59 4.86 4.66
CA GLN A 508 -24.33 5.57 4.61
C GLN A 508 -24.58 7.00 4.10
N VAL A 509 -24.15 7.99 4.88
CA VAL A 509 -24.48 9.42 4.68
C VAL A 509 -23.27 10.32 4.47
N GLN A 510 -22.09 9.74 4.23
CA GLN A 510 -20.87 10.49 3.90
C GLN A 510 -21.04 11.31 2.61
N THR A 511 -20.32 12.43 2.54
CA THR A 511 -20.26 13.31 1.36
C THR A 511 -19.11 12.93 0.43
N ALA A 512 -19.28 13.13 -0.89
CA ALA A 512 -18.21 13.08 -1.90
C ALA A 512 -17.47 11.73 -2.03
N SER A 513 -18.13 10.65 -1.64
CA SER A 513 -17.70 9.26 -1.88
C SER A 513 -18.92 8.46 -2.26
N ASP A 514 -18.72 7.39 -3.02
CA ASP A 514 -19.78 6.43 -3.32
C ASP A 514 -20.13 5.62 -2.04
N PHE A 515 -20.44 4.35 -2.20
CA PHE A 515 -20.90 3.46 -1.15
C PHE A 515 -19.80 2.44 -0.83
N PHE A 516 -19.58 2.17 0.46
CA PHE A 516 -18.59 1.18 0.91
C PHE A 516 -19.30 -0.10 1.34
N ARG A 517 -19.28 -1.12 0.48
CA ARG A 517 -19.80 -2.45 0.79
C ARG A 517 -19.02 -3.05 1.94
N MET A 518 -19.70 -3.62 2.93
CA MET A 518 -19.04 -4.36 4.02
C MET A 518 -19.94 -5.46 4.61
N PRO A 519 -19.36 -6.59 5.05
CA PRO A 519 -20.05 -7.49 5.96
C PRO A 519 -20.21 -6.80 7.32
N VAL A 520 -21.45 -6.66 7.77
CA VAL A 520 -21.84 -6.01 9.01
C VAL A 520 -22.20 -7.06 10.06
N GLU A 521 -21.57 -6.97 11.22
CA GLU A 521 -21.92 -7.77 12.39
C GLU A 521 -22.90 -7.03 13.30
N LEU A 522 -23.93 -7.75 13.74
CA LEU A 522 -24.94 -7.26 14.67
C LEU A 522 -24.98 -8.20 15.87
N ARG A 523 -24.60 -7.71 17.05
CA ARG A 523 -24.83 -8.44 18.31
C ARG A 523 -26.23 -8.16 18.80
N ILE A 524 -27.03 -9.20 18.98
CA ILE A 524 -28.40 -9.14 19.50
C ILE A 524 -28.39 -9.82 20.87
N SER A 525 -28.71 -9.06 21.91
CA SER A 525 -28.84 -9.58 23.28
C SER A 525 -30.29 -9.87 23.59
N PHE A 526 -30.55 -10.89 24.41
CA PHE A 526 -31.89 -11.34 24.76
C PHE A 526 -32.18 -11.18 26.26
N SER A 527 -33.47 -11.26 26.61
CA SER A 527 -33.95 -11.09 28.00
C SER A 527 -33.46 -12.16 28.97
N ASP A 528 -33.00 -13.31 28.48
CA ASP A 528 -32.45 -14.42 29.26
C ASP A 528 -30.93 -14.29 29.50
N ALA A 529 -30.34 -13.13 29.17
CA ALA A 529 -28.91 -12.82 29.21
C ALA A 529 -28.05 -13.60 28.20
N SER A 530 -28.64 -14.36 27.28
CA SER A 530 -27.92 -14.87 26.10
C SER A 530 -27.79 -13.78 25.03
N ASP A 531 -26.84 -13.96 24.11
CA ASP A 531 -26.70 -13.14 22.92
C ASP A 531 -26.43 -14.00 21.67
N THR A 532 -26.44 -13.36 20.52
CA THR A 532 -26.00 -13.94 19.25
C THR A 532 -25.39 -12.86 18.36
N ILE A 533 -24.56 -13.27 17.40
CA ILE A 533 -24.05 -12.41 16.34
C ILE A 533 -24.65 -12.88 15.02
N VAL A 534 -25.28 -11.96 14.30
CA VAL A 534 -25.67 -12.18 12.91
C VAL A 534 -24.78 -11.31 12.03
N GLN A 535 -24.28 -11.89 10.94
CA GLN A 535 -23.54 -11.17 9.92
C GLN A 535 -24.39 -11.07 8.66
N VAL A 536 -24.50 -9.87 8.11
CA VAL A 536 -25.19 -9.61 6.84
C VAL A 536 -24.32 -8.74 5.95
N MET A 537 -24.45 -8.87 4.64
CA MET A 537 -23.76 -7.99 3.71
C MET A 537 -24.53 -6.69 3.56
N ASN A 538 -23.93 -5.55 3.93
CA ASN A 538 -24.44 -4.25 3.51
C ASN A 538 -23.92 -3.95 2.10
N ASP A 539 -24.69 -4.35 1.09
CA ASP A 539 -24.28 -4.30 -0.32
C ASP A 539 -24.87 -3.11 -1.10
N ILE A 540 -25.77 -2.35 -0.47
CA ILE A 540 -26.43 -1.18 -1.04
C ILE A 540 -26.77 -0.13 0.04
N ASN A 541 -26.88 1.12 -0.39
CA ASN A 541 -27.23 2.20 0.53
C ASN A 541 -28.73 2.18 0.92
N GLY A 542 -29.02 2.41 2.20
CA GLY A 542 -30.38 2.40 2.76
C GLY A 542 -31.00 1.00 2.78
N GLN A 543 -30.32 0.04 3.39
CA GLN A 543 -30.70 -1.37 3.40
C GLN A 543 -31.34 -1.79 4.72
N GLY A 544 -32.45 -2.53 4.62
CA GLY A 544 -33.15 -3.12 5.76
C GLY A 544 -32.94 -4.64 5.84
N PHE A 545 -32.82 -5.15 7.06
CA PHE A 545 -32.71 -6.56 7.39
C PHE A 545 -33.73 -6.91 8.47
N THR A 546 -34.25 -8.14 8.44
CA THR A 546 -35.15 -8.67 9.46
C THR A 546 -34.69 -10.05 9.88
N PHE A 547 -34.57 -10.24 11.19
CA PHE A 547 -34.15 -11.50 11.81
C PHE A 547 -35.24 -12.00 12.74
N HIS A 548 -35.36 -13.31 12.87
CA HIS A 548 -36.42 -13.94 13.64
C HIS A 548 -35.85 -14.74 14.81
N PHE A 549 -36.44 -14.58 15.99
CA PHE A 549 -36.01 -15.26 17.21
C PHE A 549 -37.19 -15.71 18.07
N ASP A 550 -37.06 -16.87 18.71
CA ASP A 550 -38.01 -17.39 19.71
C ASP A 550 -37.69 -16.89 21.13
N LYS A 551 -37.09 -15.71 21.22
CA LYS A 551 -36.64 -15.06 22.44
C LYS A 551 -36.82 -13.56 22.33
N GLN A 552 -37.15 -12.91 23.44
CA GLN A 552 -37.31 -11.46 23.47
C GLN A 552 -35.93 -10.76 23.34
N PRO A 553 -35.68 -10.00 22.26
CA PRO A 553 -34.49 -9.18 22.13
C PRO A 553 -34.56 -7.97 23.07
N VAL A 554 -33.42 -7.53 23.59
CA VAL A 554 -33.30 -6.39 24.50
C VAL A 554 -32.41 -5.27 23.96
N SER A 555 -31.41 -5.60 23.15
CA SER A 555 -30.52 -4.61 22.53
C SER A 555 -29.88 -5.16 21.26
N LEU A 556 -29.54 -4.26 20.35
CA LEU A 556 -28.73 -4.54 19.18
C LEU A 556 -27.51 -3.62 19.20
N THR A 557 -26.32 -4.20 18.98
CA THR A 557 -25.05 -3.47 18.84
C THR A 557 -24.50 -3.69 17.45
N PHE A 558 -24.33 -2.60 16.70
CA PHE A 558 -23.69 -2.57 15.39
C PHE A 558 -22.17 -2.70 15.53
N ASP A 559 -21.59 -3.57 14.70
CA ASP A 559 -20.16 -3.90 14.64
C ASP A 559 -19.49 -4.06 16.02
N PRO A 560 -19.95 -5.03 16.83
CA PRO A 560 -19.56 -5.19 18.23
C PRO A 560 -18.07 -5.53 18.42
N ARG A 561 -17.37 -5.93 17.35
CA ARG A 561 -15.93 -6.25 17.33
C ARG A 561 -15.11 -5.19 16.58
N ASN A 562 -15.75 -4.08 16.20
CA ASN A 562 -15.15 -2.96 15.49
C ASN A 562 -14.36 -3.39 14.25
N GLN A 563 -14.86 -4.36 13.47
CA GLN A 563 -14.13 -4.91 12.32
C GLN A 563 -14.05 -3.92 11.16
N ILE A 564 -15.06 -3.05 11.02
CA ILE A 564 -15.06 -1.96 10.04
C ILE A 564 -14.40 -0.73 10.70
N ILE A 565 -13.07 -0.75 10.87
CA ILE A 565 -12.35 0.27 11.66
C ILE A 565 -12.36 1.66 11.02
N LEU A 566 -12.46 1.74 9.70
CA LEU A 566 -12.59 3.00 8.97
C LEU A 566 -14.07 3.38 8.87
N LYS A 567 -14.67 3.83 9.96
CA LYS A 567 -16.06 4.29 9.95
C LYS A 567 -16.35 5.37 10.99
N GLN A 568 -17.44 6.08 10.75
CA GLN A 568 -18.23 6.71 11.82
C GLN A 568 -19.60 6.04 11.84
N ALA A 569 -20.23 5.93 13.01
CA ALA A 569 -21.53 5.29 13.10
C ALA A 569 -22.39 5.89 14.22
N THR A 570 -23.65 6.10 13.91
CA THR A 570 -24.73 6.29 14.88
C THR A 570 -25.65 5.07 14.80
N THR A 571 -26.13 4.57 15.93
CA THR A 571 -27.13 3.49 15.95
C THR A 571 -28.17 3.81 17.00
N VAL A 572 -29.40 4.08 16.56
CA VAL A 572 -30.50 4.47 17.44
C VAL A 572 -31.59 3.41 17.49
N VAL A 573 -32.22 3.27 18.66
CA VAL A 573 -33.48 2.54 18.76
C VAL A 573 -34.55 3.39 18.09
N SER A 574 -35.13 2.89 17.01
CA SER A 574 -36.34 3.47 16.45
C SER A 574 -37.51 3.13 17.37
N ALA A 575 -38.39 4.10 17.63
CA ALA A 575 -39.62 3.83 18.38
C ALA A 575 -40.37 2.67 17.70
N GLU A 576 -40.83 1.69 18.48
CA GLU A 576 -41.63 0.54 18.01
C GLU A 576 -42.59 0.99 16.92
N ASN A 577 -42.36 0.52 15.70
CA ASN A 577 -43.03 0.98 14.49
C ASN A 577 -43.05 2.53 14.39
N GLN A 578 -42.16 3.09 13.55
CA GLN A 578 -42.70 4.10 12.64
C GLN A 578 -43.75 3.37 11.81
N SER A 579 -44.97 3.37 12.33
CA SER A 579 -46.18 3.24 11.55
C SER A 579 -46.03 4.35 10.52
N ILE A 580 -45.55 3.98 9.33
CA ILE A 580 -45.57 4.87 8.19
C ILE A 580 -47.06 5.15 8.00
N SER A 581 -47.52 6.30 8.51
CA SER A 581 -48.94 6.65 8.50
C SER A 581 -49.42 6.99 7.10
N GLU A 582 -48.48 7.17 6.16
CA GLU A 582 -48.75 7.65 4.82
C GLU A 582 -48.00 6.83 3.76
N THR A 583 -48.72 6.50 2.70
CA THR A 583 -48.13 5.95 1.48
C THR A 583 -47.44 7.08 0.74
N ILE A 584 -46.13 7.00 0.49
CA ILE A 584 -45.32 8.05 -0.14
C ILE A 584 -44.56 7.46 -1.34
N LEU A 585 -44.48 8.22 -2.44
CA LEU A 585 -43.58 7.94 -3.55
C LEU A 585 -42.41 8.93 -3.51
N TYR A 586 -41.20 8.42 -3.36
CA TYR A 586 -39.99 9.24 -3.33
C TYR A 586 -39.47 9.50 -4.74
N GLN A 587 -38.57 10.49 -4.87
CA GLN A 587 -37.87 10.73 -6.13
C GLN A 587 -37.01 9.51 -6.52
N PRO A 588 -36.99 9.08 -7.80
CA PRO A 588 -36.13 7.99 -8.22
C PRO A 588 -34.66 8.40 -8.12
N GLU A 589 -33.78 7.46 -7.78
CA GLU A 589 -32.34 7.71 -7.58
C GLU A 589 -31.49 6.64 -8.32
N PRO A 590 -30.47 7.03 -9.10
CA PRO A 590 -30.10 8.40 -9.43
C PRO A 590 -31.15 9.08 -10.33
N ASN A 591 -31.19 10.42 -10.31
CA ASN A 591 -32.02 11.25 -11.18
C ASN A 591 -31.34 12.63 -11.34
N PRO A 592 -30.66 12.90 -12.47
CA PRO A 592 -30.72 12.16 -13.73
C PRO A 592 -30.07 10.76 -13.70
N ALA A 593 -30.56 9.83 -14.52
CA ALA A 593 -30.03 8.47 -14.66
C ALA A 593 -29.73 8.10 -16.12
N ALA A 594 -28.72 7.24 -16.34
CA ALA A 594 -28.36 6.77 -17.68
C ALA A 594 -29.05 5.45 -18.07
N ASN A 595 -28.84 4.39 -17.28
CA ASN A 595 -29.27 3.03 -17.64
C ASN A 595 -30.28 2.41 -16.67
N VAL A 596 -30.23 2.76 -15.38
CA VAL A 596 -31.13 2.26 -14.34
C VAL A 596 -31.40 3.39 -13.35
N SER A 597 -32.62 3.44 -12.82
CA SER A 597 -32.99 4.28 -11.66
C SER A 597 -33.84 3.48 -10.69
N VAL A 598 -33.70 3.72 -9.38
CA VAL A 598 -34.42 3.02 -8.33
C VAL A 598 -35.55 3.89 -7.80
N VAL A 599 -36.77 3.38 -7.85
CA VAL A 599 -37.95 4.03 -7.27
C VAL A 599 -38.16 3.51 -5.85
N ARG A 600 -38.05 4.40 -4.86
CA ARG A 600 -38.37 4.11 -3.46
C ARG A 600 -39.81 4.56 -3.17
N PHE A 601 -40.55 3.79 -2.39
CA PHE A 601 -41.89 4.16 -1.93
C PHE A 601 -42.24 3.50 -0.60
N SER A 602 -43.07 4.15 0.19
CA SER A 602 -43.64 3.59 1.42
C SER A 602 -45.10 3.24 1.25
N LEU A 603 -45.57 2.19 1.92
CA LEU A 603 -46.98 1.81 1.99
C LEU A 603 -47.49 1.91 3.43
N ALA A 604 -48.56 2.69 3.64
CA ALA A 604 -49.23 2.76 4.94
C ALA A 604 -49.96 1.46 5.31
N LYS A 605 -50.34 0.66 4.31
CA LYS A 605 -50.98 -0.65 4.46
C LYS A 605 -50.43 -1.62 3.41
N ALA A 606 -50.42 -2.90 3.75
CA ALA A 606 -50.08 -3.95 2.80
C ALA A 606 -51.05 -3.93 1.60
N GLY A 607 -50.53 -4.16 0.39
CA GLY A 607 -51.33 -4.14 -0.83
C GLY A 607 -50.51 -4.30 -2.11
N ASP A 608 -51.21 -4.31 -3.24
CA ASP A 608 -50.60 -4.34 -4.56
C ASP A 608 -50.16 -2.93 -4.98
N VAL A 609 -49.04 -2.86 -5.68
CA VAL A 609 -48.47 -1.62 -6.22
C VAL A 609 -48.12 -1.80 -7.68
N LYS A 610 -48.44 -0.78 -8.47
CA LYS A 610 -48.10 -0.72 -9.88
C LYS A 610 -47.31 0.56 -10.17
N LEU A 611 -46.10 0.41 -10.70
CA LEU A 611 -45.30 1.52 -11.19
C LEU A 611 -45.46 1.63 -12.71
N VAL A 612 -45.89 2.80 -13.18
CA VAL A 612 -46.12 3.08 -14.60
C VAL A 612 -45.16 4.15 -15.05
N LEU A 613 -44.28 3.79 -16.00
CA LEU A 613 -43.36 4.73 -16.63
C LEU A 613 -44.01 5.33 -17.88
N ARG A 614 -44.07 6.66 -17.96
CA ARG A 614 -44.64 7.41 -19.09
C ARG A 614 -43.68 8.45 -19.63
N ASP A 615 -43.78 8.74 -20.92
CA ASP A 615 -43.18 9.95 -21.50
C ASP A 615 -44.05 11.21 -21.22
N LEU A 616 -43.54 12.39 -21.60
CA LEU A 616 -44.26 13.67 -21.41
C LEU A 616 -45.57 13.79 -22.22
N THR A 617 -45.80 12.92 -23.21
CA THR A 617 -47.08 12.87 -23.94
C THR A 617 -48.13 12.02 -23.22
N GLY A 618 -47.74 11.35 -22.13
CA GLY A 618 -48.58 10.44 -21.36
C GLY A 618 -48.58 9.00 -21.91
N LYS A 619 -47.81 8.74 -22.98
CA LYS A 619 -47.67 7.39 -23.54
C LYS A 619 -46.98 6.48 -22.54
N GLN A 620 -47.61 5.36 -22.24
CA GLN A 620 -47.08 4.33 -21.37
C GLN A 620 -45.90 3.64 -22.06
N ILE A 621 -44.75 3.62 -21.39
CA ILE A 621 -43.52 3.00 -21.84
C ILE A 621 -43.39 1.61 -21.23
N HIS A 622 -43.55 1.51 -19.90
CA HIS A 622 -43.45 0.24 -19.18
C HIS A 622 -44.35 0.23 -17.93
N VAL A 623 -44.71 -0.97 -17.47
CA VAL A 623 -45.49 -1.20 -16.25
C VAL A 623 -44.84 -2.29 -15.43
N TYR A 624 -44.61 -2.01 -14.15
CA TYR A 624 -44.12 -2.95 -13.16
C TYR A 624 -45.24 -3.24 -12.16
N GLU A 625 -45.71 -4.50 -12.10
CA GLU A 625 -46.72 -4.94 -11.14
C GLU A 625 -46.06 -5.69 -9.97
N MET A 626 -46.33 -5.25 -8.76
CA MET A 626 -45.87 -5.86 -7.52
C MET A 626 -47.09 -6.24 -6.68
N ARG A 627 -47.20 -7.51 -6.31
CA ARG A 627 -48.37 -8.04 -5.59
C ARG A 627 -48.03 -8.41 -4.15
N ASN A 628 -48.99 -8.25 -3.26
CA ASN A 628 -48.90 -8.61 -1.84
C ASN A 628 -47.71 -7.98 -1.11
N LEU A 629 -47.42 -6.70 -1.36
CA LEU A 629 -46.38 -5.99 -0.60
C LEU A 629 -46.85 -5.74 0.83
N SER A 630 -45.96 -5.90 1.81
CA SER A 630 -46.23 -5.55 3.22
C SER A 630 -46.40 -4.03 3.40
N ALA A 631 -46.98 -3.59 4.51
CA ALA A 631 -46.82 -2.17 4.91
C ALA A 631 -45.34 -1.90 5.18
N GLY A 632 -44.87 -0.67 4.94
CA GLY A 632 -43.45 -0.31 5.11
C GLY A 632 -42.78 0.25 3.84
N GLN A 633 -41.47 0.36 3.86
CA GLN A 633 -40.67 0.86 2.74
C GLN A 633 -40.39 -0.24 1.70
N HIS A 634 -40.42 0.14 0.43
CA HIS A 634 -40.19 -0.72 -0.73
C HIS A 634 -39.34 0.01 -1.76
N ARG A 635 -38.70 -0.76 -2.63
CA ARG A 635 -37.95 -0.22 -3.77
C ARG A 635 -38.09 -1.10 -5.00
N HIS A 636 -38.02 -0.49 -6.18
CA HIS A 636 -38.08 -1.18 -7.45
C HIS A 636 -37.16 -0.53 -8.48
N SER A 637 -36.34 -1.32 -9.17
CA SER A 637 -35.46 -0.83 -10.24
C SER A 637 -36.24 -0.67 -11.55
N ILE A 638 -36.05 0.46 -12.22
CA ILE A 638 -36.56 0.74 -13.56
C ILE A 638 -35.40 0.69 -14.55
N ASP A 639 -35.57 -0.11 -15.61
CA ASP A 639 -34.64 -0.18 -16.73
C ASP A 639 -34.87 0.98 -17.70
N LEU A 640 -33.81 1.75 -17.94
CA LEU A 640 -33.77 2.95 -18.79
C LEU A 640 -32.89 2.76 -20.03
N SER A 641 -32.24 1.61 -20.18
CA SER A 641 -31.28 1.33 -21.25
C SER A 641 -31.87 1.51 -22.65
N GLY A 642 -33.18 1.29 -22.82
CA GLY A 642 -33.91 1.50 -24.08
C GLY A 642 -34.45 2.92 -24.31
N LEU A 643 -34.26 3.85 -23.38
CA LEU A 643 -34.87 5.18 -23.42
C LEU A 643 -33.95 6.24 -24.04
N SER A 644 -34.54 7.31 -24.56
CA SER A 644 -33.81 8.46 -25.11
C SER A 644 -33.61 9.53 -24.03
N ASN A 645 -32.64 10.44 -24.22
CA ASN A 645 -32.45 11.57 -23.32
C ASN A 645 -33.75 12.40 -23.23
N GLY A 646 -34.21 12.67 -22.01
CA GLY A 646 -35.50 13.32 -21.83
C GLY A 646 -36.06 13.23 -20.41
N THR A 647 -37.22 13.85 -20.21
CA THR A 647 -37.98 13.74 -18.98
C THR A 647 -39.06 12.67 -19.12
N TYR A 648 -39.18 11.84 -18.09
CA TYR A 648 -40.20 10.81 -17.93
C TYR A 648 -40.94 11.01 -16.61
N ILE A 649 -42.12 10.41 -16.49
CA ILE A 649 -42.93 10.40 -15.27
C ILE A 649 -43.06 8.96 -14.79
N VAL A 650 -42.74 8.74 -13.52
CA VAL A 650 -43.02 7.48 -12.83
C VAL A 650 -44.26 7.71 -11.97
N THR A 651 -45.33 6.95 -12.25
CA THR A 651 -46.57 6.96 -11.48
C THR A 651 -46.67 5.70 -10.64
N MET A 652 -46.86 5.83 -9.34
CA MET A 652 -47.21 4.73 -8.44
C MET A 652 -48.72 4.70 -8.24
N GLU A 653 -49.33 3.56 -8.54
CA GLU A 653 -50.73 3.24 -8.26
C GLU A 653 -50.75 2.20 -7.14
N SER A 654 -51.38 2.52 -6.00
CA SER A 654 -51.71 1.56 -4.94
C SER A 654 -53.21 1.60 -4.66
N ALA A 655 -53.70 0.71 -3.77
CA ALA A 655 -55.13 0.62 -3.46
C ALA A 655 -55.73 1.95 -2.93
N ASP A 656 -54.94 2.75 -2.23
CA ASP A 656 -55.41 3.94 -1.51
C ASP A 656 -54.96 5.27 -2.15
N VAL A 657 -53.93 5.27 -3.02
CA VAL A 657 -53.41 6.52 -3.60
C VAL A 657 -52.72 6.32 -4.95
N THR A 658 -52.73 7.37 -5.77
CA THR A 658 -51.89 7.48 -6.97
C THR A 658 -50.95 8.66 -6.82
N MET A 659 -49.65 8.43 -6.97
CA MET A 659 -48.60 9.45 -6.82
C MET A 659 -47.72 9.46 -8.07
N SER A 660 -47.07 10.58 -8.37
CA SER A 660 -46.18 10.67 -9.54
C SER A 660 -44.97 11.54 -9.25
N VAL A 661 -43.82 11.11 -9.76
CA VAL A 661 -42.53 11.80 -9.65
C VAL A 661 -41.89 11.93 -11.02
N LYS A 662 -41.08 12.97 -11.19
CA LYS A 662 -40.38 13.28 -12.44
C LYS A 662 -39.01 12.62 -12.44
N MET A 663 -38.67 11.91 -13.50
CA MET A 663 -37.38 11.28 -13.71
C MET A 663 -36.72 11.84 -14.98
N MET A 664 -35.42 12.06 -14.95
CA MET A 664 -34.63 12.53 -16.09
C MET A 664 -33.68 11.43 -16.56
N VAL A 665 -33.69 11.15 -17.86
CA VAL A 665 -32.76 10.23 -18.51
C VAL A 665 -31.69 11.05 -19.23
N VAL A 666 -30.41 10.80 -18.91
CA VAL A 666 -29.24 11.42 -19.55
C VAL A 666 -28.22 10.33 -19.84
N LYS A 667 -28.02 10.05 -21.13
CA LYS A 667 -27.00 9.17 -21.68
C LYS A 667 -25.83 9.95 -22.24
#